data_AF-S5M0B3-F1
#
_entry.id   AF-S5M0B3-F1
#
_cell.length_a   1.000
_cell.length_b   1.000
_cell.length_c   1.000
_cell.angle_alpha   90.00
_cell.angle_beta   90.00
_cell.angle_gamma   90.00
#
_symmetry.space_group_name_H-M   'P 1'
#
loop_
_entity.id
_entity.type
_entity.pdbx_description
1 polymer ?
#
loop_
_entity_poly.entity_id
_entity_poly.type
_entity_poly.pdbx_seq_one_letter_code
_entity_poly.pdbx_strand_id
1 'polypeptide(L)'
;MKKICSFLGAISLTAFTSSTVVACNGGLDMSLKYSDQQKINSIYNLKTEDLTKNGVKINQLINSEDIDKIFESLGLNEIVANHPEGAIIKKSIGIYIMANQFLNEISSKVSGYGWIANKLTWQSQWAIKDMLKDGSTSIFNNVSGWMTDKNNQWSLSVTFLDEDKMGWNGVNPLKYARININRMLVSDSAGFVEKESSNYEGIYGTDPNVQSGFINPNNQELGVIYQGFANSSRLLDLSEILNETPGSIPVGFFNYSPSVADFVNNKIINLDFGNLILQNSKQEIEYQLNEYLLDNPIYIGEGLNYSQIDDIIKNQIYLVLISNAIDRENLENENGGPLFDQDEKEEAATLLPAMVSKLQISLENLSKNDWITQETKVEIEAINSILEDVIKNKYNFINPDQKDQFKLHFKQIIINSRNLNDPNSGQFKFYVGDISATLYKAATSTPDNNEILSSESAYTNFGYDSSYKFKVYYWSKVTPITGKENQWYSPDDLRPKNEYISDKGFRNIFWSNRFLNTYNTEKPLLLLQYFEKVGRAIDIFEFDDSIQNPTLDDVNNKMRIALEKAVSLDKNNNSENLSDDSWRIYHLMALINNSATKMLKDIFSIDENGILEIHNQQISLDYSKNPNSLDPKNADDDIAFGELINNEQIPFIVNDFSRTNKGNARSGIYENGINWLWRGEAISLTMFIGRTNIFGKRFDISLDNMNQWWNQSGRDSQEHQFLIKIPNQYQGLLEYYWNQYVAKNPNNQDYNPNL
;
A
#
# COMPACT_ATOMS: atom_id res chain seq x y z
N MET A 1 56.72 43.17 1.36
CA MET A 1 55.54 42.31 1.58
C MET A 1 54.53 42.41 0.46
N LYS A 2 53.78 43.50 0.27
CA LYS A 2 52.85 43.61 -0.90
C LYS A 2 53.50 43.27 -2.26
N LYS A 3 54.71 43.78 -2.55
CA LYS A 3 55.44 43.44 -3.78
C LYS A 3 55.88 41.97 -3.88
N ILE A 4 56.19 41.34 -2.74
CA ILE A 4 56.57 39.92 -2.67
C ILE A 4 55.32 39.04 -2.80
N CYS A 5 54.19 39.41 -2.17
CA CYS A 5 52.90 38.75 -2.35
C CYS A 5 52.35 38.92 -3.78
N SER A 6 52.57 40.07 -4.43
CA SER A 6 52.24 40.25 -5.85
C SER A 6 53.15 39.45 -6.76
N PHE A 7 54.43 39.31 -6.42
CA PHE A 7 55.38 38.49 -7.17
C PHE A 7 55.09 36.99 -7.00
N LEU A 8 54.83 36.54 -5.76
CA LEU A 8 54.37 35.18 -5.46
C LEU A 8 53.00 34.91 -6.06
N GLY A 9 52.06 35.85 -5.99
CA GLY A 9 50.74 35.74 -6.63
C GLY A 9 50.82 35.67 -8.15
N ALA A 10 51.70 36.44 -8.78
CA ALA A 10 51.96 36.36 -10.21
C ALA A 10 52.67 35.06 -10.60
N ILE A 11 53.62 34.57 -9.80
CA ILE A 11 54.25 33.25 -10.00
C ILE A 11 53.21 32.14 -9.79
N SER A 12 52.33 32.23 -8.79
CA SER A 12 51.25 31.29 -8.57
C SER A 12 50.26 31.30 -9.73
N LEU A 13 49.91 32.47 -10.28
CA LEU A 13 49.03 32.61 -11.46
C LEU A 13 49.71 32.09 -12.74
N THR A 14 51.01 32.32 -12.89
CA THR A 14 51.81 31.88 -14.05
C THR A 14 52.07 30.38 -13.97
N ALA A 15 52.35 29.84 -12.78
CA ALA A 15 52.42 28.42 -12.49
C ALA A 15 51.05 27.75 -12.66
N PHE A 16 49.95 28.43 -12.31
CA PHE A 16 48.58 28.00 -12.57
C PHE A 16 48.28 27.93 -14.05
N THR A 17 48.61 28.96 -14.82
CA THR A 17 48.35 28.98 -16.26
C THR A 17 49.25 27.99 -16.98
N SER A 18 50.49 27.80 -16.55
CA SER A 18 51.36 26.74 -17.10
C SER A 18 50.97 25.34 -16.63
N SER A 19 50.48 25.11 -15.42
CA SER A 19 49.93 23.81 -14.99
C SER A 19 48.57 23.51 -15.63
N THR A 20 47.73 24.52 -15.87
CA THR A 20 46.46 24.38 -16.60
C THR A 20 46.71 24.15 -18.09
N VAL A 21 47.73 24.78 -18.69
CA VAL A 21 48.12 24.53 -20.09
C VAL A 21 48.85 23.18 -20.24
N VAL A 22 49.62 22.73 -19.25
CA VAL A 22 50.23 21.38 -19.23
C VAL A 22 49.19 20.29 -18.91
N ALA A 23 48.12 20.61 -18.18
CA ALA A 23 46.95 19.73 -18.03
C ALA A 23 46.11 19.66 -19.31
N CYS A 24 46.02 20.76 -20.08
CA CYS A 24 45.34 20.77 -21.38
C CYS A 24 46.20 20.25 -22.55
N ASN A 25 47.53 20.25 -22.42
CA ASN A 25 48.47 19.68 -23.39
C ASN A 25 49.56 18.86 -22.69
N GLY A 26 49.21 17.62 -22.35
CA GLY A 26 50.13 16.47 -22.33
C GLY A 26 51.23 16.49 -21.28
N GLY A 27 50.90 16.18 -20.02
CA GLY A 27 51.83 15.50 -19.12
C GLY A 27 52.13 14.07 -19.60
N LEU A 28 53.31 13.56 -19.24
CA LEU A 28 53.96 12.32 -19.74
C LEU A 28 53.20 10.98 -19.55
N ASP A 29 51.95 11.01 -19.08
CA ASP A 29 51.07 9.83 -18.97
C ASP A 29 49.58 10.13 -19.28
N MET A 30 49.24 11.33 -19.76
CA MET A 30 47.84 11.76 -19.98
C MET A 30 47.34 11.63 -21.43
N SER A 31 48.16 11.15 -22.37
CA SER A 31 47.80 11.00 -23.78
C SER A 31 47.28 9.60 -24.14
N LEU A 32 46.66 8.89 -23.20
CA LEU A 32 45.94 7.67 -23.55
C LEU A 32 44.59 8.09 -24.15
N LYS A 33 44.46 7.97 -25.47
CA LYS A 33 43.18 8.12 -26.18
C LYS A 33 42.26 6.95 -25.83
N TYR A 34 41.83 6.88 -24.58
CA TYR A 34 40.79 5.94 -24.18
C TYR A 34 39.45 6.42 -24.75
N SER A 35 38.76 5.51 -25.42
CA SER A 35 37.33 5.72 -25.71
C SER A 35 36.56 5.80 -24.40
N ASP A 36 35.38 6.41 -24.43
CA ASP A 36 34.55 6.51 -23.23
C ASP A 36 34.16 5.13 -22.68
N GLN A 37 33.97 4.14 -23.55
CA GLN A 37 33.77 2.76 -23.10
C GLN A 37 34.98 2.18 -22.38
N GLN A 38 36.21 2.49 -22.82
CA GLN A 38 37.43 2.05 -22.13
C GLN A 38 37.56 2.70 -20.76
N LYS A 39 37.20 3.99 -20.63
CA LYS A 39 37.17 4.71 -19.34
C LYS A 39 36.13 4.11 -18.39
N ILE A 40 34.90 3.87 -18.88
CA ILE A 40 33.83 3.22 -18.10
C ILE A 40 34.25 1.81 -17.66
N ASN A 41 34.81 1.01 -18.57
CA ASN A 41 35.28 -0.34 -18.26
C ASN A 41 36.46 -0.35 -17.28
N SER A 42 37.31 0.69 -17.27
CA SER A 42 38.40 0.77 -16.28
C SER A 42 37.83 0.97 -14.88
N ILE A 43 36.84 1.87 -14.71
CA ILE A 43 36.15 2.07 -13.42
C ILE A 43 35.53 0.77 -12.90
N TYR A 44 34.89 -0.01 -13.76
CA TYR A 44 34.31 -1.31 -13.39
C TYR A 44 35.34 -2.31 -12.84
N ASN A 45 36.56 -2.27 -13.36
CA ASN A 45 37.64 -3.19 -13.00
C ASN A 45 38.51 -2.69 -11.83
N LEU A 46 38.27 -1.47 -11.33
CA LEU A 46 39.01 -0.92 -10.20
C LEU A 46 38.72 -1.73 -8.93
N LYS A 47 39.77 -2.14 -8.22
CA LYS A 47 39.67 -2.89 -6.96
C LYS A 47 40.38 -2.19 -5.80
N THR A 48 40.00 -2.56 -4.58
CA THR A 48 40.64 -2.08 -3.34
C THR A 48 42.15 -2.31 -3.37
N GLU A 49 42.63 -3.47 -3.86
CA GLU A 49 44.05 -3.79 -3.86
C GLU A 49 44.86 -2.84 -4.76
N ASP A 50 44.27 -2.37 -5.86
CA ASP A 50 44.91 -1.38 -6.75
C ASP A 50 45.09 -0.04 -6.04
N LEU A 51 44.13 0.35 -5.21
CA LEU A 51 44.17 1.60 -4.45
C LEU A 51 45.21 1.54 -3.32
N THR A 52 45.18 0.45 -2.53
CA THR A 52 46.14 0.23 -1.45
C THR A 52 47.57 0.17 -1.99
N LYS A 53 47.80 -0.62 -3.05
CA LYS A 53 49.14 -0.78 -3.65
C LYS A 53 49.74 0.53 -4.16
N ASN A 54 48.90 1.42 -4.70
CA ASN A 54 49.33 2.72 -5.19
C ASN A 54 49.31 3.83 -4.12
N GLY A 55 49.04 3.49 -2.85
CA GLY A 55 49.12 4.45 -1.74
C GLY A 55 48.09 5.57 -1.80
N VAL A 56 46.90 5.27 -2.34
CA VAL A 56 45.75 6.18 -2.31
C VAL A 56 45.32 6.38 -0.86
N LYS A 57 45.07 7.63 -0.45
CA LYS A 57 44.62 7.97 0.90
C LYS A 57 43.51 9.02 0.88
N ILE A 58 42.47 8.80 1.67
CA ILE A 58 41.39 9.77 1.88
C ILE A 58 41.40 10.22 3.34
N ASN A 59 41.16 11.50 3.59
CA ASN A 59 40.99 11.97 4.97
C ASN A 59 39.53 11.84 5.39
N GLN A 60 39.29 11.79 6.70
CA GLN A 60 37.94 11.90 7.25
C GLN A 60 37.35 13.30 6.99
N LEU A 61 36.03 13.41 7.17
CA LEU A 61 35.23 14.62 6.98
C LEU A 61 35.91 15.86 7.56
N ILE A 62 35.87 16.95 6.79
CA ILE A 62 36.33 18.26 7.23
C ILE A 62 35.39 18.78 8.32
N ASN A 63 35.94 19.53 9.28
CA ASN A 63 35.16 20.09 10.37
C ASN A 63 34.14 21.13 9.87
N SER A 64 33.08 21.36 10.65
CA SER A 64 32.00 22.29 10.30
C SER A 64 32.47 23.74 10.15
N GLU A 65 33.44 24.19 10.97
CA GLU A 65 33.97 25.56 10.89
C GLU A 65 34.65 25.86 9.55
N ASP A 66 35.35 24.87 8.96
CA ASP A 66 36.02 25.00 7.69
C ASP A 66 35.03 24.87 6.52
N ILE A 67 33.97 24.08 6.67
CA ILE A 67 32.83 24.06 5.74
C ILE A 67 32.18 25.45 5.68
N ASP A 68 31.97 26.11 6.82
CA ASP A 68 31.36 27.44 6.89
C ASP A 68 32.19 28.49 6.16
N LYS A 69 33.52 28.44 6.31
CA LYS A 69 34.44 29.31 5.57
C LYS A 69 34.39 29.07 4.05
N ILE A 70 34.19 27.82 3.62
CA ILE A 70 34.00 27.48 2.19
C ILE A 70 32.69 28.09 1.69
N PHE A 71 31.60 27.96 2.45
CA PHE A 71 30.29 28.53 2.10
C PHE A 71 30.33 30.05 1.96
N GLU A 72 30.98 30.72 2.92
CA GLU A 72 31.19 32.15 2.89
C GLU A 72 32.03 32.57 1.68
N SER A 73 33.12 31.84 1.41
CA SER A 73 34.02 32.11 0.29
C SER A 73 33.37 31.89 -1.08
N LEU A 74 32.42 30.96 -1.19
CA LEU A 74 31.67 30.68 -2.42
C LEU A 74 30.43 31.58 -2.60
N GLY A 75 30.12 32.45 -1.63
CA GLY A 75 28.95 33.33 -1.67
C GLY A 75 27.61 32.57 -1.61
N LEU A 76 27.59 31.39 -0.98
CA LEU A 76 26.42 30.51 -0.95
C LEU A 76 25.54 30.70 0.29
N ASN A 77 25.98 31.47 1.29
CA ASN A 77 25.30 31.64 2.59
C ASN A 77 23.83 32.05 2.46
N GLU A 78 23.53 33.07 1.65
CA GLU A 78 22.17 33.58 1.48
C GLU A 78 21.26 32.59 0.74
N ILE A 79 21.81 31.91 -0.28
CA ILE A 79 21.05 30.92 -1.07
C ILE A 79 20.75 29.69 -0.22
N VAL A 80 21.72 29.22 0.57
CA VAL A 80 21.56 28.06 1.45
C VAL A 80 20.63 28.34 2.62
N ALA A 81 20.76 29.50 3.28
CA ALA A 81 19.88 29.87 4.39
C ALA A 81 18.40 29.95 3.97
N ASN A 82 18.14 30.32 2.71
CA ASN A 82 16.79 30.46 2.16
C ASN A 82 16.27 29.19 1.45
N HIS A 83 17.08 28.13 1.34
CA HIS A 83 16.69 26.90 0.66
C HIS A 83 16.24 25.83 1.68
N PRO A 84 15.09 25.14 1.49
CA PRO A 84 14.59 24.14 2.44
C PRO A 84 15.56 22.98 2.73
N GLU A 85 16.40 22.61 1.76
CA GLU A 85 17.45 21.59 1.92
C GLU A 85 18.83 22.17 2.25
N GLY A 86 18.92 23.46 2.59
CA GLY A 86 20.18 24.18 2.77
C GLY A 86 21.11 23.53 3.79
N ALA A 87 20.58 23.12 4.95
CA ALA A 87 21.36 22.45 6.00
C ALA A 87 21.96 21.12 5.54
N ILE A 88 21.19 20.31 4.81
CA ILE A 88 21.64 19.03 4.25
C ILE A 88 22.75 19.27 3.21
N ILE A 89 22.54 20.23 2.30
CA ILE A 89 23.54 20.61 1.29
C ILE A 89 24.82 21.10 1.95
N LYS A 90 24.68 21.87 3.05
CA LYS A 90 25.79 22.38 3.84
C LYS A 90 26.67 21.26 4.38
N LYS A 91 26.08 20.25 5.01
CA LYS A 91 26.81 19.11 5.57
C LYS A 91 27.35 18.17 4.48
N SER A 92 26.62 17.96 3.38
CA SER A 92 27.07 17.16 2.24
C SER A 92 28.34 17.69 1.54
N ILE A 93 28.70 18.96 1.73
CA ILE A 93 29.96 19.53 1.22
C ILE A 93 31.18 18.76 1.71
N GLY A 94 31.19 18.33 2.98
CA GLY A 94 32.30 17.57 3.53
C GLY A 94 32.54 16.26 2.77
N ILE A 95 31.47 15.52 2.48
CA ILE A 95 31.55 14.29 1.71
C ILE A 95 31.91 14.56 0.25
N TYR A 96 31.39 15.64 -0.32
CA TYR A 96 31.81 16.10 -1.64
C TYR A 96 33.34 16.33 -1.69
N ILE A 97 33.92 17.04 -0.71
CA ILE A 97 35.36 17.27 -0.66
C ILE A 97 36.11 15.92 -0.59
N MET A 98 35.63 14.99 0.24
CA MET A 98 36.19 13.64 0.32
C MET A 98 36.08 12.88 -1.02
N ALA A 99 34.96 12.98 -1.73
CA ALA A 99 34.76 12.34 -3.04
C ALA A 99 35.77 12.86 -4.07
N ASN A 100 36.02 14.17 -4.13
CA ASN A 100 37.04 14.73 -5.04
C ASN A 100 38.43 14.35 -4.61
N GLN A 101 38.72 14.39 -3.31
CA GLN A 101 40.01 13.96 -2.81
C GLN A 101 40.26 12.52 -3.27
N PHE A 102 39.26 11.64 -3.13
CA PHE A 102 39.36 10.25 -3.55
C PHE A 102 39.60 10.11 -5.06
N LEU A 103 38.78 10.75 -5.89
CA LEU A 103 38.92 10.67 -7.35
C LEU A 103 40.25 11.28 -7.86
N ASN A 104 40.73 12.38 -7.24
CA ASN A 104 42.00 13.00 -7.59
C ASN A 104 43.21 12.17 -7.12
N GLU A 105 43.12 11.54 -5.96
CA GLU A 105 44.12 10.59 -5.47
C GLU A 105 44.24 9.39 -6.41
N ILE A 106 43.10 8.85 -6.87
CA ILE A 106 43.09 7.79 -7.89
C ILE A 106 43.71 8.29 -9.18
N SER A 107 43.30 9.47 -9.65
CA SER A 107 43.78 10.03 -10.93
C SER A 107 45.28 10.29 -10.95
N SER A 108 45.86 10.69 -9.80
CA SER A 108 47.27 11.05 -9.68
C SER A 108 48.20 9.87 -9.34
N LYS A 109 47.69 8.82 -8.67
CA LYS A 109 48.51 7.70 -8.16
C LYS A 109 48.28 6.39 -8.89
N VAL A 110 47.10 6.15 -9.46
CA VAL A 110 46.77 4.88 -10.14
C VAL A 110 46.98 5.03 -11.65
N SER A 111 47.94 4.30 -12.19
CA SER A 111 48.24 4.33 -13.64
C SER A 111 47.01 3.98 -14.48
N GLY A 112 46.79 4.72 -15.58
CA GLY A 112 45.64 4.56 -16.47
C GLY A 112 44.38 5.35 -16.08
N TYR A 113 44.33 5.98 -14.90
CA TYR A 113 43.19 6.77 -14.42
C TYR A 113 43.40 8.29 -14.48
N GLY A 114 44.46 8.77 -15.13
CA GLY A 114 44.73 10.21 -15.31
C GLY A 114 43.59 10.96 -16.02
N TRP A 115 42.75 10.27 -16.80
CA TRP A 115 41.60 10.88 -17.47
C TRP A 115 40.50 11.34 -16.49
N ILE A 116 40.46 10.83 -15.25
CA ILE A 116 39.47 11.23 -14.23
C ILE A 116 39.55 12.73 -13.97
N ALA A 117 40.75 13.29 -13.81
CA ALA A 117 40.93 14.73 -13.58
C ALA A 117 40.29 15.56 -14.71
N ASN A 118 40.47 15.16 -15.98
CA ASN A 118 39.84 15.84 -17.12
C ASN A 118 38.31 15.72 -17.09
N LYS A 119 37.80 14.56 -16.65
CA LYS A 119 36.36 14.33 -16.53
C LYS A 119 35.74 15.21 -15.45
N LEU A 120 36.41 15.35 -14.31
CA LEU A 120 36.00 16.25 -13.23
C LEU A 120 36.02 17.72 -13.66
N THR A 121 37.06 18.15 -14.40
CA THR A 121 37.09 19.49 -14.99
C THR A 121 35.91 19.72 -15.93
N TRP A 122 35.54 18.76 -16.77
CA TRP A 122 34.36 18.88 -17.63
C TRP A 122 33.05 18.94 -16.82
N GLN A 123 32.93 18.15 -15.75
CA GLN A 123 31.76 18.18 -14.87
C GLN A 123 31.62 19.50 -14.09
N SER A 124 32.70 20.29 -13.95
CA SER A 124 32.70 21.57 -13.24
C SER A 124 31.86 22.67 -13.89
N GLN A 125 31.32 22.43 -15.09
CA GLN A 125 30.36 23.32 -15.74
C GLN A 125 29.01 23.41 -15.00
N TRP A 126 28.73 22.45 -14.11
CA TRP A 126 27.59 22.46 -13.20
C TRP A 126 28.09 22.66 -11.77
N ALA A 127 27.43 23.51 -10.99
CA ALA A 127 27.80 23.87 -9.63
C ALA A 127 26.63 23.75 -8.64
N ILE A 128 26.92 23.76 -7.33
CA ILE A 128 25.90 23.71 -6.25
C ILE A 128 24.80 24.77 -6.45
N LYS A 129 25.17 25.98 -6.90
CA LYS A 129 24.20 27.04 -7.16
C LYS A 129 23.15 26.65 -8.20
N ASP A 130 23.49 25.77 -9.16
CA ASP A 130 22.57 25.34 -10.21
C ASP A 130 21.54 24.32 -9.65
N MET A 131 21.90 23.61 -8.57
CA MET A 131 20.97 22.80 -7.79
C MET A 131 19.98 23.65 -6.99
N LEU A 132 20.39 24.85 -6.60
CA LEU A 132 19.65 25.75 -5.73
C LEU A 132 18.80 26.80 -6.49
N LYS A 133 18.97 26.91 -7.81
CA LYS A 133 18.44 28.04 -8.60
C LYS A 133 16.96 27.93 -8.96
N ASP A 134 16.44 26.73 -9.21
CA ASP A 134 15.06 26.51 -9.70
C ASP A 134 14.16 25.74 -8.70
N GLY A 135 14.52 25.69 -7.41
CA GLY A 135 13.69 25.06 -6.37
C GLY A 135 13.65 23.52 -6.42
N SER A 136 12.51 22.90 -6.13
CA SER A 136 12.39 21.44 -5.93
C SER A 136 12.65 20.60 -7.20
N THR A 137 12.34 21.14 -8.39
CA THR A 137 12.59 20.51 -9.70
C THR A 137 14.06 20.21 -9.97
N SER A 138 14.97 21.04 -9.45
CA SER A 138 16.42 20.90 -9.67
C SER A 138 16.99 19.65 -9.00
N ILE A 139 16.44 19.27 -7.84
CA ILE A 139 16.82 18.05 -7.13
C ILE A 139 16.28 16.83 -7.87
N PHE A 140 15.03 16.89 -8.35
CA PHE A 140 14.39 15.77 -9.05
C PHE A 140 14.93 15.49 -10.45
N ASN A 141 15.41 16.49 -11.18
CA ASN A 141 16.09 16.21 -12.44
C ASN A 141 17.39 15.41 -12.26
N ASN A 142 17.74 15.12 -11.00
CA ASN A 142 18.81 14.26 -10.59
C ASN A 142 20.00 14.43 -11.52
N VAL A 143 20.48 15.69 -11.60
CA VAL A 143 21.88 15.96 -11.41
C VAL A 143 22.85 15.62 -12.57
N SER A 144 22.46 14.70 -13.43
CA SER A 144 22.89 14.49 -14.79
C SER A 144 21.87 15.05 -15.78
N GLY A 145 20.67 15.45 -15.33
CA GLY A 145 19.61 16.04 -16.16
C GLY A 145 19.99 17.36 -16.86
N TRP A 146 21.11 17.96 -16.48
CA TRP A 146 21.68 19.13 -17.16
C TRP A 146 22.74 18.78 -18.21
N MET A 147 22.97 17.49 -18.43
CA MET A 147 23.66 17.01 -19.63
C MET A 147 22.84 17.39 -20.85
N THR A 148 23.51 17.92 -21.87
CA THR A 148 22.86 18.40 -23.08
C THR A 148 22.61 17.30 -24.10
N ASP A 149 23.28 16.16 -23.96
CA ASP A 149 23.14 14.99 -24.84
C ASP A 149 22.85 13.73 -24.02
N LYS A 150 21.59 13.28 -24.10
CA LYS A 150 21.04 12.10 -23.43
C LYS A 150 21.85 10.82 -23.64
N ASN A 151 22.44 10.61 -24.81
CA ASN A 151 23.04 9.32 -25.18
C ASN A 151 24.57 9.29 -25.04
N ASN A 152 25.23 10.43 -25.26
CA ASN A 152 26.69 10.45 -25.34
C ASN A 152 27.39 11.02 -24.09
N GLN A 153 26.66 11.71 -23.21
CA GLN A 153 27.25 12.25 -21.99
C GLN A 153 27.07 11.29 -20.80
N TRP A 154 27.97 11.42 -19.84
CA TRP A 154 28.00 10.68 -18.57
C TRP A 154 28.81 11.45 -17.54
N SER A 155 28.70 11.12 -16.26
CA SER A 155 29.49 11.74 -15.18
C SER A 155 30.01 10.70 -14.20
N LEU A 156 31.03 11.06 -13.44
CA LEU A 156 31.52 10.33 -12.29
C LEU A 156 30.92 10.91 -11.01
N SER A 157 30.60 10.04 -10.06
CA SER A 157 30.41 10.44 -8.67
C SER A 157 30.96 9.35 -7.76
N VAL A 158 31.17 9.66 -6.49
CA VAL A 158 31.46 8.65 -5.45
C VAL A 158 30.22 8.50 -4.58
N THR A 159 29.89 7.30 -4.12
CA THR A 159 28.96 7.07 -3.02
C THR A 159 29.73 6.42 -1.88
N PHE A 160 29.64 7.01 -0.70
CA PHE A 160 30.20 6.45 0.52
C PHE A 160 29.13 5.63 1.26
N LEU A 161 29.53 4.49 1.83
CA LEU A 161 28.63 3.53 2.46
C LEU A 161 29.15 3.06 3.82
N ASP A 162 28.21 2.71 4.71
CA ASP A 162 28.51 2.08 5.98
C ASP A 162 28.69 0.55 5.86
N GLU A 163 28.83 -0.13 7.00
CA GLU A 163 29.05 -1.57 7.12
C GLU A 163 27.90 -2.40 6.51
N ASP A 164 26.68 -1.89 6.60
CA ASP A 164 25.46 -2.50 6.07
C ASP A 164 25.26 -2.20 4.57
N LYS A 165 26.22 -1.53 3.94
CA LYS A 165 26.18 -1.10 2.53
C LYS A 165 25.06 -0.10 2.24
N MET A 166 24.62 0.61 3.27
CA MET A 166 23.68 1.72 3.19
C MET A 166 24.45 3.04 2.97
N GLY A 167 23.77 4.07 2.47
CA GLY A 167 24.38 5.39 2.29
C GLY A 167 24.96 5.91 3.60
N TRP A 168 26.24 6.29 3.60
CA TRP A 168 26.89 6.80 4.80
C TRP A 168 26.31 8.15 5.21
N ASN A 169 25.77 8.23 6.42
CA ASN A 169 25.05 9.39 6.94
C ASN A 169 25.86 10.23 7.95
N GLY A 170 27.16 9.95 8.11
CA GLY A 170 28.03 10.66 9.04
C GLY A 170 28.02 10.17 10.50
N VAL A 171 27.15 9.21 10.86
CA VAL A 171 27.05 8.67 12.23
C VAL A 171 27.82 7.35 12.37
N ASN A 172 27.52 6.37 11.52
CA ASN A 172 28.20 5.08 11.54
C ASN A 172 29.63 5.20 10.98
N PRO A 173 30.56 4.28 11.30
CA PRO A 173 31.87 4.28 10.68
C PRO A 173 31.77 4.15 9.15
N LEU A 174 32.44 5.04 8.44
CA LEU A 174 32.56 4.95 6.99
C LEU A 174 33.35 3.68 6.62
N LYS A 175 32.75 2.78 5.83
CA LYS A 175 33.36 1.47 5.52
C LYS A 175 33.72 1.27 4.06
N TYR A 176 32.84 1.67 3.13
CA TYR A 176 33.03 1.44 1.70
C TYR A 176 32.88 2.73 0.88
N ALA A 177 33.50 2.76 -0.28
CA ALA A 177 33.22 3.73 -1.34
C ALA A 177 32.90 3.01 -2.65
N ARG A 178 32.14 3.66 -3.52
CA ARG A 178 31.84 3.20 -4.87
C ARG A 178 31.93 4.36 -5.84
N ILE A 179 32.57 4.16 -6.98
CA ILE A 179 32.63 5.17 -8.04
C ILE A 179 31.52 4.87 -9.05
N ASN A 180 30.54 5.77 -9.16
CA ASN A 180 29.39 5.62 -10.04
C ASN A 180 29.65 6.27 -11.40
N ILE A 181 29.08 5.65 -12.43
CA ILE A 181 28.88 6.20 -13.76
C ILE A 181 27.42 6.63 -13.85
N ASN A 182 27.17 7.93 -13.96
CA ASN A 182 25.81 8.46 -14.06
C ASN A 182 25.47 8.85 -15.51
N ARG A 183 24.21 8.65 -15.88
CA ARG A 183 23.60 9.01 -17.17
C ARG A 183 22.45 9.99 -16.95
N MET A 184 22.12 10.75 -17.99
CA MET A 184 21.05 11.76 -17.96
C MET A 184 19.71 11.18 -17.49
N LEU A 185 19.10 11.80 -16.48
CA LEU A 185 17.70 11.60 -16.11
C LEU A 185 17.00 12.95 -16.10
N VAL A 186 15.73 12.96 -16.49
CA VAL A 186 14.87 14.15 -16.46
C VAL A 186 13.63 13.78 -15.70
N SER A 187 13.22 14.64 -14.78
CA SER A 187 12.00 14.50 -14.00
C SER A 187 11.13 15.76 -14.13
N ASP A 188 9.82 15.56 -14.05
CA ASP A 188 8.86 16.66 -14.06
C ASP A 188 8.83 17.44 -12.73
N SER A 189 7.93 18.43 -12.64
CA SER A 189 7.75 19.23 -11.43
C SER A 189 7.25 18.48 -10.20
N ALA A 190 6.69 17.29 -10.40
CA ALA A 190 6.25 16.41 -9.32
C ALA A 190 7.32 15.38 -8.92
N GLY A 191 8.44 15.33 -9.65
CA GLY A 191 9.56 14.42 -9.41
C GLY A 191 9.45 13.08 -10.12
N PHE A 192 8.53 12.95 -11.07
CA PHE A 192 8.35 11.74 -11.87
C PHE A 192 9.35 11.70 -13.02
N VAL A 193 10.04 10.56 -13.20
CA VAL A 193 11.03 10.40 -14.28
C VAL A 193 10.35 10.33 -15.65
N GLU A 194 10.69 11.28 -16.52
CA GLU A 194 10.28 11.33 -17.91
C GLU A 194 11.14 10.36 -18.75
N LYS A 195 10.64 9.15 -18.99
CA LYS A 195 11.37 8.08 -19.70
C LYS A 195 11.87 8.50 -21.09
N GLU A 196 11.10 9.30 -21.82
CA GLU A 196 11.45 9.74 -23.18
C GLU A 196 12.61 10.75 -23.18
N SER A 197 12.66 11.61 -22.19
CA SER A 197 13.70 12.63 -21.98
C SER A 197 14.95 12.06 -21.27
N SER A 198 14.82 10.88 -20.64
CA SER A 198 15.86 10.24 -19.82
C SER A 198 16.64 9.15 -20.55
N ASN A 199 17.90 8.91 -20.18
CA ASN A 199 18.65 7.76 -20.67
C ASN A 199 18.13 6.47 -20.02
N TYR A 200 17.80 5.47 -20.83
CA TYR A 200 17.20 4.21 -20.36
C TYR A 200 18.12 3.43 -19.40
N GLU A 201 19.45 3.55 -19.55
CA GLU A 201 20.44 2.90 -18.68
C GLU A 201 20.42 3.46 -17.26
N GLY A 202 19.87 4.67 -17.06
CA GLY A 202 19.79 5.34 -15.76
C GLY A 202 18.50 5.08 -14.98
N ILE A 203 17.53 4.36 -15.56
CA ILE A 203 16.19 4.19 -14.98
C ILE A 203 16.10 2.83 -14.28
N TYR A 204 15.85 2.85 -12.97
CA TYR A 204 15.72 1.66 -12.15
C TYR A 204 14.50 1.73 -11.23
N GLY A 205 13.95 0.56 -10.86
CA GLY A 205 12.80 0.43 -9.96
C GLY A 205 11.47 0.18 -10.68
N THR A 206 10.47 -0.30 -9.93
CA THR A 206 9.09 -0.48 -10.40
C THR A 206 8.26 0.80 -10.26
N ASP A 207 8.66 1.70 -9.37
CA ASP A 207 8.02 3.00 -9.16
C ASP A 207 8.98 4.13 -9.60
N PRO A 208 8.75 4.75 -10.79
CA PRO A 208 9.59 5.83 -11.30
C PRO A 208 9.48 7.13 -10.47
N ASN A 209 8.68 7.12 -9.41
CA ASN A 209 8.27 8.29 -8.65
C ASN A 209 9.10 8.51 -7.38
N VAL A 210 10.01 7.59 -7.04
CA VAL A 210 10.79 7.68 -5.80
C VAL A 210 12.28 7.77 -6.12
N GLN A 211 12.91 8.87 -5.69
CA GLN A 211 14.36 9.11 -5.81
C GLN A 211 15.13 8.72 -4.56
N SER A 212 14.64 7.71 -3.85
CA SER A 212 15.35 7.13 -2.70
C SER A 212 16.44 6.20 -3.19
N GLY A 213 17.51 6.09 -2.41
CA GLY A 213 18.43 4.98 -2.56
C GLY A 213 17.69 3.64 -2.42
N PHE A 214 17.93 2.70 -3.32
CA PHE A 214 17.39 1.34 -3.21
C PHE A 214 18.51 0.32 -3.39
N ILE A 215 18.38 -0.85 -2.76
CA ILE A 215 19.29 -1.97 -2.99
C ILE A 215 18.83 -2.67 -4.25
N ASN A 216 19.68 -2.72 -5.27
CA ASN A 216 19.35 -3.41 -6.51
C ASN A 216 19.14 -4.92 -6.22
N PRO A 217 17.93 -5.47 -6.42
CA PRO A 217 17.67 -6.87 -6.13
C PRO A 217 18.50 -7.83 -6.99
N ASN A 218 18.90 -7.39 -8.19
CA ASN A 218 19.71 -8.19 -9.11
C ASN A 218 21.22 -8.09 -8.81
N ASN A 219 21.66 -7.15 -7.96
CA ASN A 219 23.07 -6.98 -7.61
C ASN A 219 23.23 -6.34 -6.23
N GLN A 220 22.81 -7.06 -5.19
CA GLN A 220 22.83 -6.61 -3.80
C GLN A 220 24.26 -6.32 -3.28
N GLU A 221 25.28 -6.89 -3.93
CA GLU A 221 26.68 -6.69 -3.55
C GLU A 221 27.16 -5.24 -3.73
N LEU A 222 26.48 -4.46 -4.59
CA LEU A 222 26.81 -3.06 -4.85
C LEU A 222 26.29 -2.09 -3.78
N GLY A 223 25.47 -2.54 -2.82
CA GLY A 223 24.83 -1.67 -1.83
C GLY A 223 23.76 -0.76 -2.43
N VAL A 224 23.41 0.30 -1.71
CA VAL A 224 22.39 1.28 -2.13
C VAL A 224 22.79 2.03 -3.40
N ILE A 225 21.90 2.09 -4.39
CA ILE A 225 22.05 2.87 -5.63
C ILE A 225 20.92 3.91 -5.76
N TYR A 226 21.23 5.03 -6.41
CA TYR A 226 20.27 6.09 -6.71
C TYR A 226 19.86 6.02 -8.19
N GLN A 227 18.69 6.58 -8.53
CA GLN A 227 18.31 6.75 -9.93
C GLN A 227 19.38 7.55 -10.69
N GLY A 228 19.62 7.24 -11.97
CA GLY A 228 20.57 7.93 -12.85
C GLY A 228 21.96 7.32 -12.83
N PHE A 229 22.23 6.45 -11.87
CA PHE A 229 23.29 5.45 -11.94
C PHE A 229 23.10 4.58 -13.19
N ALA A 230 24.14 4.27 -13.95
CA ALA A 230 24.08 3.24 -15.01
C ALA A 230 25.04 2.07 -14.74
N ASN A 231 26.17 2.35 -14.08
CA ASN A 231 27.16 1.36 -13.71
C ASN A 231 28.10 1.92 -12.62
N SER A 232 28.99 1.09 -12.08
CA SER A 232 30.01 1.53 -11.12
C SER A 232 31.22 0.61 -11.02
N SER A 233 32.19 1.05 -10.22
CA SER A 233 33.17 0.14 -9.63
C SER A 233 32.50 -0.87 -8.70
N ARG A 234 33.27 -1.89 -8.29
CA ARG A 234 32.95 -2.69 -7.11
C ARG A 234 32.98 -1.81 -5.85
N LEU A 235 32.47 -2.32 -4.73
CA LEU A 235 32.68 -1.70 -3.43
C LEU A 235 34.16 -1.73 -3.06
N LEU A 236 34.72 -0.56 -2.81
CA LEU A 236 36.11 -0.32 -2.44
C LEU A 236 36.14 -0.21 -0.91
N ASP A 237 36.85 -1.13 -0.24
CA ASP A 237 36.99 -1.11 1.21
C ASP A 237 37.94 0.02 1.61
N LEU A 238 37.46 0.88 2.51
CA LEU A 238 38.19 2.07 2.92
C LEU A 238 39.09 1.87 4.13
N SER A 239 39.07 0.71 4.79
CA SER A 239 39.81 0.46 6.03
C SER A 239 41.32 0.73 5.94
N GLU A 240 41.95 0.47 4.79
CA GLU A 240 43.38 0.75 4.58
C GLU A 240 43.65 2.08 3.86
N ILE A 241 42.61 2.80 3.45
CA ILE A 241 42.67 4.01 2.62
C ILE A 241 42.27 5.26 3.43
N LEU A 242 41.34 5.12 4.36
CA LEU A 242 40.81 6.18 5.22
C LEU A 242 41.80 6.51 6.34
N ASN A 243 42.19 7.78 6.42
CA ASN A 243 42.92 8.33 7.55
C ASN A 243 41.92 8.88 8.58
N GLU A 244 42.06 8.48 9.84
CA GLU A 244 41.20 8.90 10.97
C GLU A 244 41.39 10.36 11.39
N THR A 245 42.38 11.06 10.85
CA THR A 245 42.55 12.49 11.11
C THR A 245 41.61 13.31 10.23
N PRO A 246 40.86 14.28 10.79
CA PRO A 246 40.08 15.23 10.00
C PRO A 246 40.95 15.87 8.92
N GLY A 247 40.46 15.86 7.67
CA GLY A 247 41.19 16.45 6.56
C GLY A 247 41.31 17.96 6.68
N SER A 248 42.42 18.52 6.21
CA SER A 248 42.49 19.95 5.86
C SER A 248 41.94 20.15 4.44
N ILE A 249 41.43 21.34 4.13
CA ILE A 249 40.98 21.69 2.78
C ILE A 249 42.16 21.52 1.81
N PRO A 250 42.09 20.62 0.81
CA PRO A 250 43.19 20.43 -0.11
C PRO A 250 43.39 21.70 -0.95
N VAL A 251 44.65 22.11 -1.13
CA VAL A 251 45.05 23.36 -1.83
C VAL A 251 44.48 23.45 -3.26
N GLY A 252 44.17 22.32 -3.89
CA GLY A 252 43.60 22.23 -5.24
C GLY A 252 42.06 22.13 -5.32
N PHE A 253 41.33 22.13 -4.19
CA PHE A 253 39.88 21.99 -4.20
C PHE A 253 39.17 23.13 -4.95
N PHE A 254 39.69 24.35 -4.89
CA PHE A 254 39.14 25.50 -5.63
C PHE A 254 39.26 25.38 -7.17
N ASN A 255 40.05 24.43 -7.68
CA ASN A 255 40.26 24.25 -9.13
C ASN A 255 39.28 23.28 -9.78
N TYR A 256 38.46 22.62 -8.97
CA TYR A 256 37.47 21.65 -9.40
C TYR A 256 36.15 22.00 -8.72
N SER A 257 35.14 22.40 -9.49
CA SER A 257 33.82 22.71 -8.93
C SER A 257 33.03 21.45 -8.66
N PRO A 258 32.18 21.45 -7.61
CA PRO A 258 31.26 20.36 -7.37
C PRO A 258 30.28 20.18 -8.49
N SER A 259 30.32 19.00 -9.11
CA SER A 259 29.20 18.59 -9.92
C SER A 259 28.04 18.28 -8.99
N VAL A 260 26.84 18.55 -9.46
CA VAL A 260 25.66 18.23 -8.66
C VAL A 260 25.60 16.70 -8.46
N ALA A 261 26.26 15.90 -9.33
CA ALA A 261 26.30 14.41 -9.32
C ALA A 261 26.90 13.87 -8.05
N ASP A 262 27.84 14.62 -7.51
CA ASP A 262 28.49 14.31 -6.26
C ASP A 262 27.56 14.60 -5.08
N PHE A 263 26.70 15.62 -5.14
CA PHE A 263 25.81 15.97 -4.04
C PHE A 263 24.68 14.96 -3.83
N VAL A 264 23.98 14.56 -4.89
CA VAL A 264 22.85 13.63 -4.72
C VAL A 264 23.29 12.23 -4.33
N ASN A 265 24.42 11.76 -4.87
CA ASN A 265 24.98 10.46 -4.50
C ASN A 265 25.63 10.45 -3.10
N ASN A 266 25.81 11.61 -2.47
CA ASN A 266 26.38 11.80 -1.14
C ASN A 266 25.50 12.70 -0.24
N LYS A 267 24.17 12.60 -0.38
CA LYS A 267 23.25 13.32 0.50
C LYS A 267 23.40 12.78 1.92
N ILE A 268 23.84 13.63 2.86
CA ILE A 268 23.89 13.27 4.27
C ILE A 268 22.49 13.49 4.82
N ILE A 269 21.80 12.41 5.18
CA ILE A 269 20.58 12.50 5.97
C ILE A 269 21.03 12.57 7.42
N ASN A 270 21.24 13.80 7.87
CA ASN A 270 21.92 14.07 9.13
C ASN A 270 20.97 13.89 10.32
N LEU A 271 19.70 14.26 10.12
CA LEU A 271 18.63 14.01 11.05
C LEU A 271 17.61 13.06 10.42
N ASP A 272 17.44 11.87 11.00
CA ASP A 272 16.36 10.95 10.62
C ASP A 272 15.01 11.42 11.21
N PHE A 273 14.69 12.71 10.97
CA PHE A 273 13.70 13.49 11.70
C PHE A 273 12.36 12.77 11.84
N GLY A 274 11.81 12.32 10.72
CA GLY A 274 10.55 11.61 10.71
C GLY A 274 10.61 10.28 11.44
N ASN A 275 11.69 9.50 11.30
CA ASN A 275 11.82 8.23 12.01
C ASN A 275 12.06 8.41 13.51
N LEU A 276 12.80 9.43 13.93
CA LEU A 276 13.00 9.79 15.34
C LEU A 276 11.66 10.18 15.99
N ILE A 277 10.85 10.99 15.30
CA ILE A 277 9.50 11.31 15.77
C ILE A 277 8.65 10.04 15.86
N LEU A 278 8.63 9.21 14.81
CA LEU A 278 7.85 7.97 14.79
C LEU A 278 8.26 7.02 15.93
N GLN A 279 9.56 6.87 16.21
CA GLN A 279 10.08 6.07 17.32
C GLN A 279 9.65 6.62 18.67
N ASN A 280 9.78 7.93 18.87
CA ASN A 280 9.38 8.60 20.10
C ASN A 280 7.85 8.53 20.32
N SER A 281 7.09 8.51 19.23
CA SER A 281 5.62 8.55 19.24
C SER A 281 4.96 7.17 19.24
N LYS A 282 5.71 6.08 19.44
CA LYS A 282 5.21 4.70 19.31
C LYS A 282 3.90 4.45 20.07
N GLN A 283 3.83 4.87 21.33
CA GLN A 283 2.64 4.67 22.18
C GLN A 283 1.42 5.43 21.66
N GLU A 284 1.63 6.64 21.15
CA GLU A 284 0.56 7.47 20.59
C GLU A 284 0.06 6.90 19.26
N ILE A 285 0.97 6.39 18.42
CA ILE A 285 0.63 5.64 17.20
C ILE A 285 -0.19 4.39 17.54
N GLU A 286 0.25 3.60 18.52
CA GLU A 286 -0.49 2.43 19.00
C GLU A 286 -1.89 2.79 19.48
N TYR A 287 -2.03 3.86 20.26
CA TYR A 287 -3.32 4.35 20.72
C TYR A 287 -4.21 4.78 19.55
N GLN A 288 -3.72 5.60 18.62
CA GLN A 288 -4.51 6.09 17.48
C GLN A 288 -4.96 4.97 16.54
N LEU A 289 -4.08 4.00 16.25
CA LEU A 289 -4.43 2.84 15.43
C LEU A 289 -5.45 1.94 16.11
N ASN A 290 -5.29 1.67 17.41
CA ASN A 290 -6.24 0.86 18.18
C ASN A 290 -7.62 1.53 18.22
N GLU A 291 -7.67 2.83 18.57
CA GLU A 291 -8.92 3.59 18.61
C GLU A 291 -9.62 3.58 17.24
N TYR A 292 -8.87 3.89 16.17
CA TYR A 292 -9.44 3.90 14.82
C TYR A 292 -9.99 2.54 14.40
N LEU A 293 -9.21 1.46 14.55
CA LEU A 293 -9.60 0.12 14.08
C LEU A 293 -10.78 -0.45 14.86
N LEU A 294 -10.89 -0.13 16.16
CA LEU A 294 -12.02 -0.57 16.98
C LEU A 294 -13.30 0.21 16.68
N ASP A 295 -13.19 1.53 16.45
CA ASP A 295 -14.35 2.38 16.13
C ASP A 295 -14.81 2.23 14.66
N ASN A 296 -13.89 1.88 13.76
CA ASN A 296 -14.13 1.74 12.33
C ASN A 296 -13.57 0.40 11.81
N PRO A 297 -14.19 -0.74 12.15
CA PRO A 297 -13.73 -2.06 11.72
C PRO A 297 -13.63 -2.16 10.19
N ILE A 298 -12.56 -2.80 9.72
CA ILE A 298 -12.28 -2.98 8.30
C ILE A 298 -12.90 -4.29 7.83
N TYR A 299 -13.81 -4.22 6.86
CA TYR A 299 -14.42 -5.42 6.27
C TYR A 299 -13.46 -6.07 5.28
N ILE A 300 -13.24 -7.38 5.42
CA ILE A 300 -12.38 -8.17 4.52
C ILE A 300 -13.23 -9.28 3.89
N GLY A 301 -13.21 -9.36 2.57
CA GLY A 301 -14.06 -10.27 1.80
C GLY A 301 -13.63 -10.40 0.34
N GLU A 302 -14.48 -11.02 -0.47
CA GLU A 302 -14.23 -11.20 -1.90
C GLU A 302 -14.15 -9.86 -2.64
N GLY A 303 -13.06 -9.65 -3.40
CA GLY A 303 -12.79 -8.40 -4.09
C GLY A 303 -12.08 -7.34 -3.25
N LEU A 304 -11.46 -7.73 -2.13
CA LEU A 304 -10.73 -6.85 -1.23
C LEU A 304 -9.65 -6.02 -1.96
N ASN A 305 -9.69 -4.70 -1.80
CA ASN A 305 -8.60 -3.82 -2.20
C ASN A 305 -7.67 -3.53 -1.01
N TYR A 306 -6.62 -4.36 -0.85
CA TYR A 306 -5.65 -4.25 0.24
C TYR A 306 -4.91 -2.89 0.26
N SER A 307 -4.75 -2.21 -0.88
CA SER A 307 -4.10 -0.90 -0.92
C SER A 307 -4.89 0.18 -0.17
N GLN A 308 -6.22 0.05 -0.05
CA GLN A 308 -7.03 0.96 0.73
C GLN A 308 -6.84 0.75 2.24
N ILE A 309 -6.56 -0.48 2.68
CA ILE A 309 -6.19 -0.77 4.08
C ILE A 309 -4.85 -0.10 4.40
N ASP A 310 -3.86 -0.23 3.51
CA ASP A 310 -2.56 0.45 3.65
C ASP A 310 -2.73 1.96 3.80
N ASP A 311 -3.60 2.57 2.98
CA ASP A 311 -3.86 4.01 3.02
C ASP A 311 -4.47 4.45 4.37
N ILE A 312 -5.42 3.67 4.90
CA ILE A 312 -6.02 3.90 6.23
C ILE A 312 -4.95 3.90 7.32
N ILE A 313 -4.13 2.84 7.37
CA ILE A 313 -3.09 2.69 8.38
C ILE A 313 -2.07 3.83 8.30
N LYS A 314 -1.62 4.17 7.08
CA LYS A 314 -0.65 5.25 6.86
C LYS A 314 -1.20 6.61 7.24
N ASN A 315 -2.48 6.89 7.00
CA ASN A 315 -3.11 8.15 7.42
C ASN A 315 -3.14 8.29 8.95
N GLN A 316 -3.42 7.22 9.70
CA GLN A 316 -3.41 7.26 11.18
C GLN A 316 -1.99 7.49 11.72
N ILE A 317 -0.98 6.86 11.12
CA ILE A 317 0.43 7.09 11.49
C ILE A 317 0.86 8.52 11.13
N TYR A 318 0.43 9.02 9.97
CA TYR A 318 0.76 10.36 9.50
C TYR A 318 0.17 11.46 10.38
N LEU A 319 -1.06 11.29 10.89
CA LEU A 319 -1.68 12.17 11.88
C LEU A 319 -0.76 12.40 13.09
N VAL A 320 -0.18 11.33 13.63
CA VAL A 320 0.75 11.41 14.77
C VAL A 320 2.08 12.02 14.34
N LEU A 321 2.63 11.60 13.19
CA LEU A 321 3.88 12.17 12.68
C LEU A 321 3.78 13.69 12.53
N ILE A 322 2.76 14.22 11.85
CA ILE A 322 2.68 15.66 11.57
C ILE A 322 2.42 16.47 12.84
N SER A 323 1.58 15.97 13.74
CA SER A 323 1.30 16.67 15.01
C SER A 323 2.54 16.70 15.91
N ASN A 324 3.26 15.58 16.05
CA ASN A 324 4.49 15.55 16.86
C ASN A 324 5.67 16.22 16.17
N ALA A 325 5.68 16.32 14.83
CA ALA A 325 6.65 17.13 14.11
C ALA A 325 6.48 18.62 14.41
N ILE A 326 5.24 19.13 14.42
CA ILE A 326 4.92 20.51 14.82
C ILE A 326 5.23 20.72 16.31
N ASP A 327 4.99 19.72 17.16
CA ASP A 327 5.21 19.78 18.61
C ASP A 327 6.63 19.37 19.06
N ARG A 328 7.58 19.24 18.12
CA ARG A 328 8.91 18.64 18.34
C ARG A 328 9.71 19.22 19.53
N GLU A 329 9.49 20.48 19.86
CA GLU A 329 10.21 21.17 20.95
C GLU A 329 9.82 20.63 22.33
N ASN A 330 8.66 19.99 22.45
CA ASN A 330 8.13 19.40 23.67
C ASN A 330 8.35 17.88 23.76
N LEU A 331 9.01 17.27 22.77
CA LEU A 331 9.32 15.85 22.78
C LEU A 331 10.58 15.57 23.61
N GLU A 332 10.52 14.52 24.42
CA GLU A 332 11.60 14.09 25.31
C GLU A 332 12.16 12.74 24.87
N ASN A 333 13.47 12.55 25.01
CA ASN A 333 14.13 11.25 24.85
C ASN A 333 13.88 10.34 26.07
N GLU A 334 14.35 9.08 26.01
CA GLU A 334 14.17 8.09 27.09
C GLU A 334 14.72 8.53 28.46
N ASN A 335 15.65 9.50 28.48
CA ASN A 335 16.26 10.02 29.69
C ASN A 335 15.56 11.29 30.23
N GLY A 336 14.45 11.73 29.61
CA GLY A 336 13.71 12.94 30.00
C GLY A 336 14.39 14.25 29.58
N GLY A 337 15.38 14.20 28.68
CA GLY A 337 15.95 15.39 28.03
C GLY A 337 15.25 15.69 26.69
N PRO A 338 15.48 16.86 26.07
CA PRO A 338 14.94 17.16 24.74
C PRO A 338 15.31 16.07 23.72
N LEU A 339 14.38 15.71 22.85
CA LEU A 339 14.60 14.71 21.80
C LEU A 339 15.67 15.16 20.80
N PHE A 340 15.68 16.45 20.46
CA PHE A 340 16.61 17.06 19.50
C PHE A 340 17.58 17.99 20.22
N ASP A 341 18.86 17.91 19.86
CA ASP A 341 19.86 18.91 20.25
C ASP A 341 19.68 20.24 19.48
N GLN A 342 20.49 21.25 19.79
CA GLN A 342 20.33 22.58 19.20
C GLN A 342 20.55 22.61 17.67
N ASP A 343 21.50 21.82 17.17
CA ASP A 343 21.80 21.77 15.73
C ASP A 343 20.70 20.98 14.99
N GLU A 344 20.19 19.91 15.61
CA GLU A 344 19.07 19.12 15.12
C GLU A 344 17.76 19.91 15.13
N LYS A 345 17.55 20.80 16.12
CA LYS A 345 16.38 21.70 16.17
C LYS A 345 16.37 22.69 15.01
N GLU A 346 17.52 23.25 14.66
CA GLU A 346 17.65 24.15 13.51
C GLU A 346 17.37 23.40 12.20
N GLU A 347 17.87 22.17 12.06
CA GLU A 347 17.61 21.32 10.89
C GLU A 347 16.13 20.88 10.82
N ALA A 348 15.51 20.55 11.95
CA ALA A 348 14.08 20.22 12.02
C ALA A 348 13.20 21.40 11.62
N ALA A 349 13.57 22.62 12.02
CA ALA A 349 12.84 23.85 11.69
C ALA A 349 12.78 24.13 10.18
N THR A 350 13.77 23.66 9.39
CA THR A 350 13.75 23.81 7.93
C THR A 350 12.87 22.78 7.22
N LEU A 351 12.57 21.65 7.86
CA LEU A 351 11.76 20.56 7.27
C LEU A 351 10.24 20.80 7.42
N LEU A 352 9.82 21.44 8.52
CA LEU A 352 8.41 21.67 8.82
C LEU A 352 7.63 22.53 7.82
N PRO A 353 8.18 23.63 7.25
CA PRO A 353 7.48 24.41 6.24
C PRO A 353 6.96 23.56 5.09
N ALA A 354 7.79 22.61 4.60
CA ALA A 354 7.42 21.71 3.53
C ALA A 354 6.32 20.72 3.95
N MET A 355 6.40 20.16 5.16
CA MET A 355 5.39 19.23 5.69
C MET A 355 4.04 19.92 5.87
N VAL A 356 4.02 21.10 6.49
CA VAL A 356 2.81 21.90 6.69
C VAL A 356 2.21 22.34 5.35
N SER A 357 3.04 22.80 4.41
CA SER A 357 2.55 23.23 3.09
C SER A 357 1.94 22.06 2.30
N LYS A 358 2.55 20.87 2.33
CA LYS A 358 1.98 19.66 1.70
C LYS A 358 0.62 19.30 2.28
N LEU A 359 0.46 19.41 3.60
CA LEU A 359 -0.82 19.19 4.27
C LEU A 359 -1.86 20.23 3.81
N GLN A 360 -1.51 21.51 3.79
CA GLN A 360 -2.41 22.58 3.30
C GLN A 360 -2.87 22.32 1.85
N ILE A 361 -1.93 21.99 0.96
CA ILE A 361 -2.25 21.65 -0.45
C ILE A 361 -3.17 20.42 -0.52
N SER A 362 -2.93 19.40 0.31
CA SER A 362 -3.77 18.20 0.37
C SER A 362 -5.20 18.54 0.82
N LEU A 363 -5.34 19.38 1.84
CA LEU A 363 -6.63 19.85 2.35
C LEU A 363 -7.37 20.71 1.33
N GLU A 364 -6.68 21.63 0.65
CA GLU A 364 -7.24 22.42 -0.44
C GLU A 364 -7.72 21.53 -1.59
N ASN A 365 -6.92 20.54 -1.98
CA ASN A 365 -7.30 19.60 -3.04
C ASN A 365 -8.49 18.74 -2.63
N LEU A 366 -8.55 18.29 -1.37
CA LEU A 366 -9.72 17.60 -0.86
C LEU A 366 -10.97 18.49 -0.94
N SER A 367 -10.88 19.74 -0.48
CA SER A 367 -12.00 20.69 -0.43
C SER A 367 -12.65 20.99 -1.78
N LYS A 368 -11.91 20.80 -2.88
CA LYS A 368 -12.38 20.99 -4.27
C LYS A 368 -13.27 19.86 -4.77
N ASN A 369 -13.34 18.72 -4.07
CA ASN A 369 -14.16 17.60 -4.49
C ASN A 369 -15.64 17.81 -4.14
N ASP A 370 -16.52 17.54 -5.09
CA ASP A 370 -17.96 17.84 -4.97
C ASP A 370 -18.68 17.02 -3.89
N TRP A 371 -18.16 15.84 -3.53
CA TRP A 371 -18.76 14.97 -2.51
C TRP A 371 -18.41 15.36 -1.07
N ILE A 372 -17.51 16.33 -0.87
CA ILE A 372 -17.10 16.76 0.47
C ILE A 372 -18.20 17.62 1.09
N THR A 373 -18.68 17.18 2.25
CA THR A 373 -19.78 17.81 2.98
C THR A 373 -19.37 19.16 3.56
N GLN A 374 -20.35 20.01 3.86
CA GLN A 374 -20.09 21.30 4.51
C GLN A 374 -19.44 21.12 5.89
N GLU A 375 -19.79 20.07 6.62
CA GLU A 375 -19.18 19.73 7.90
C GLU A 375 -17.68 19.49 7.73
N THR A 376 -17.27 18.63 6.80
CA THR A 376 -15.84 18.39 6.52
C THR A 376 -15.12 19.65 6.05
N LYS A 377 -15.80 20.56 5.34
CA LYS A 377 -15.22 21.87 4.96
C LYS A 377 -14.94 22.75 6.18
N VAL A 378 -15.85 22.79 7.16
CA VAL A 378 -15.64 23.50 8.44
C VAL A 378 -14.44 22.93 9.19
N GLU A 379 -14.30 21.60 9.22
CA GLU A 379 -13.14 20.93 9.81
C GLU A 379 -11.83 21.32 9.09
N ILE A 380 -11.84 21.36 7.76
CA ILE A 380 -10.69 21.81 6.95
C ILE A 380 -10.32 23.28 7.25
N GLU A 381 -11.31 24.17 7.34
CA GLU A 381 -11.12 25.57 7.71
C GLU A 381 -10.51 25.71 9.12
N ALA A 382 -10.98 24.91 10.08
CA ALA A 382 -10.43 24.88 11.43
C ALA A 382 -8.95 24.48 11.45
N ILE A 383 -8.56 23.43 10.71
CA ILE A 383 -7.14 23.07 10.56
C ILE A 383 -6.35 24.17 9.90
N ASN A 384 -6.84 24.75 8.81
CA ASN A 384 -6.12 25.82 8.12
C ASN A 384 -5.86 27.01 9.05
N SER A 385 -6.83 27.39 9.90
CA SER A 385 -6.63 28.41 10.94
C SER A 385 -5.54 28.01 11.94
N ILE A 386 -5.53 26.75 12.40
CA ILE A 386 -4.48 26.24 13.29
C ILE A 386 -3.11 26.30 12.60
N LEU A 387 -3.02 25.87 11.34
CA LEU A 387 -1.77 25.87 10.58
C LEU A 387 -1.27 27.30 10.31
N GLU A 388 -2.14 28.27 10.08
CA GLU A 388 -1.75 29.69 9.99
C GLU A 388 -1.10 30.20 11.28
N ASP A 389 -1.65 29.82 12.43
CA ASP A 389 -1.10 30.20 13.73
C ASP A 389 0.22 29.47 14.02
N VAL A 390 0.33 28.19 13.65
CA VAL A 390 1.57 27.43 13.66
C VAL A 390 2.64 28.12 12.82
N ILE A 391 2.32 28.59 11.61
CA ILE A 391 3.25 29.33 10.74
C ILE A 391 3.69 30.65 11.40
N LYS A 392 2.75 31.43 11.96
CA LYS A 392 3.07 32.67 12.70
C LYS A 392 3.97 32.40 13.92
N ASN A 393 3.79 31.24 14.54
CA ASN A 393 4.56 30.78 15.71
C ASN A 393 5.78 29.92 15.32
N LYS A 394 6.39 30.17 14.16
CA LYS A 394 7.62 29.51 13.69
C LYS A 394 7.51 27.98 13.66
N TYR A 395 6.38 27.48 13.15
CA TYR A 395 6.09 26.06 12.97
C TYR A 395 5.99 25.25 14.28
N ASN A 396 5.46 25.88 15.34
CA ASN A 396 5.14 25.22 16.61
C ASN A 396 3.71 25.51 17.02
N PHE A 397 3.06 24.55 17.71
CA PHE A 397 1.81 24.84 18.40
C PHE A 397 2.02 25.88 19.51
N ILE A 398 1.00 26.71 19.72
CA ILE A 398 1.02 27.74 20.78
C ILE A 398 0.89 27.09 22.15
N ASN A 399 0.09 26.03 22.26
CA ASN A 399 -0.17 25.29 23.48
C ASN A 399 -0.62 23.84 23.17
N PRO A 400 -0.66 22.95 24.19
CA PRO A 400 -1.10 21.57 24.02
C PRO A 400 -2.56 21.44 23.51
N ASP A 401 -3.47 22.32 23.94
CA ASP A 401 -4.87 22.28 23.50
C ASP A 401 -5.01 22.43 21.98
N GLN A 402 -4.15 23.23 21.34
CA GLN A 402 -4.13 23.40 19.90
C GLN A 402 -3.69 22.12 19.16
N LYS A 403 -2.75 21.36 19.74
CA LYS A 403 -2.33 20.06 19.21
C LYS A 403 -3.48 19.05 19.25
N ASP A 404 -4.21 19.02 20.36
CA ASP A 404 -5.36 18.12 20.52
C ASP A 404 -6.50 18.49 19.57
N GLN A 405 -6.81 19.79 19.42
CA GLN A 405 -7.77 20.27 18.42
C GLN A 405 -7.34 19.91 16.99
N PHE A 406 -6.06 20.12 16.65
CA PHE A 406 -5.53 19.73 15.36
C PHE A 406 -5.75 18.24 15.10
N LYS A 407 -5.42 17.38 16.07
CA LYS A 407 -5.58 15.93 15.94
C LYS A 407 -7.04 15.53 15.78
N LEU A 408 -7.93 16.12 16.57
CA LEU A 408 -9.37 15.87 16.52
C LEU A 408 -9.95 16.20 15.14
N HIS A 409 -9.74 17.44 14.67
CA HIS A 409 -10.23 17.90 13.38
C HIS A 409 -9.62 17.06 12.23
N PHE A 410 -8.32 16.74 12.33
CA PHE A 410 -7.66 16.01 11.24
C PHE A 410 -8.10 14.55 11.14
N LYS A 411 -8.33 13.89 12.29
CA LYS A 411 -8.93 12.56 12.33
C LYS A 411 -10.30 12.54 11.63
N GLN A 412 -11.14 13.54 11.90
CA GLN A 412 -12.47 13.63 11.29
C GLN A 412 -12.38 13.85 9.77
N ILE A 413 -11.46 14.70 9.32
CA ILE A 413 -11.21 14.91 7.89
C ILE A 413 -10.74 13.62 7.22
N ILE A 414 -9.83 12.86 7.82
CA ILE A 414 -9.35 11.57 7.29
C ILE A 414 -10.53 10.61 7.10
N ILE A 415 -11.37 10.44 8.12
CA ILE A 415 -12.56 9.56 8.08
C ILE A 415 -13.52 9.99 6.95
N ASN A 416 -13.76 11.31 6.82
CA ASN A 416 -14.72 11.88 5.87
C ASN A 416 -14.13 12.23 4.50
N SER A 417 -12.87 11.86 4.24
CA SER A 417 -12.19 12.18 2.97
C SER A 417 -12.68 11.35 1.78
N ARG A 418 -13.35 10.23 2.04
CA ARG A 418 -13.90 9.32 1.02
C ARG A 418 -15.28 9.76 0.53
N ASN A 419 -15.63 9.39 -0.69
CA ASN A 419 -17.00 9.49 -1.19
C ASN A 419 -17.83 8.31 -0.68
N LEU A 420 -18.74 8.55 0.26
CA LEU A 420 -19.61 7.51 0.85
C LEU A 420 -20.55 6.84 -0.17
N ASN A 421 -20.80 7.48 -1.31
CA ASN A 421 -21.69 6.99 -2.36
C ASN A 421 -20.97 6.22 -3.46
N ASP A 422 -19.63 6.24 -3.48
CA ASP A 422 -18.82 5.49 -4.44
C ASP A 422 -18.08 4.35 -3.72
N PRO A 423 -18.46 3.08 -3.94
CA PRO A 423 -17.81 1.94 -3.30
C PRO A 423 -16.34 1.77 -3.71
N ASN A 424 -15.90 2.39 -4.81
CA ASN A 424 -14.49 2.38 -5.23
C ASN A 424 -13.65 3.46 -4.54
N SER A 425 -14.30 4.42 -3.88
CA SER A 425 -13.60 5.54 -3.22
C SER A 425 -12.89 5.06 -1.96
N GLY A 426 -11.56 5.21 -1.96
CA GLY A 426 -10.73 5.08 -0.75
C GLY A 426 -10.63 6.40 0.02
N GLN A 427 -9.92 6.39 1.14
CA GLN A 427 -9.55 7.63 1.82
C GLN A 427 -8.55 8.44 0.98
N PHE A 428 -8.57 9.76 1.16
CA PHE A 428 -7.55 10.62 0.59
C PHE A 428 -6.19 10.33 1.23
N LYS A 429 -5.14 10.24 0.41
CA LYS A 429 -3.78 9.92 0.89
C LYS A 429 -3.11 11.20 1.37
N PHE A 430 -3.19 11.51 2.66
CA PHE A 430 -2.53 12.72 3.21
C PHE A 430 -1.02 12.56 3.38
N TYR A 431 -0.57 11.32 3.55
CA TYR A 431 0.81 10.99 3.87
C TYR A 431 1.80 11.11 2.70
N VAL A 432 1.40 11.55 1.50
CA VAL A 432 2.11 11.32 0.22
C VAL A 432 3.63 11.47 0.31
N GLY A 433 4.32 10.31 0.24
CA GLY A 433 5.78 10.22 0.24
C GLY A 433 6.44 10.41 1.61
N ASP A 434 5.69 10.73 2.67
CA ASP A 434 6.22 10.95 4.02
C ASP A 434 6.14 9.68 4.89
N ILE A 435 5.18 8.77 4.67
CA ILE A 435 5.06 7.48 5.40
C ILE A 435 5.11 6.28 4.46
N SER A 436 5.84 5.25 4.90
CA SER A 436 5.80 3.88 4.37
C SER A 436 5.37 2.91 5.48
N ALA A 437 4.64 1.85 5.10
CA ALA A 437 4.21 0.82 6.02
C ALA A 437 4.07 -0.52 5.30
N THR A 438 4.31 -1.62 6.02
CA THR A 438 4.06 -2.99 5.57
C THR A 438 3.25 -3.71 6.63
N LEU A 439 2.12 -4.29 6.21
CA LEU A 439 1.17 -5.00 7.05
C LEU A 439 1.49 -6.50 7.05
N TYR A 440 1.41 -7.12 8.22
CA TYR A 440 1.74 -8.52 8.42
C TYR A 440 0.67 -9.24 9.23
N LYS A 441 0.53 -10.53 8.91
CA LYS A 441 -0.17 -11.54 9.69
C LYS A 441 0.88 -12.46 10.32
N ALA A 442 0.92 -12.54 11.64
CA ALA A 442 1.86 -13.38 12.38
C ALA A 442 1.13 -14.53 13.08
N ALA A 443 1.58 -15.77 12.88
CA ALA A 443 0.99 -16.91 13.57
C ALA A 443 1.41 -16.93 15.05
N THR A 444 0.45 -17.15 15.96
CA THR A 444 0.70 -17.18 17.42
C THR A 444 1.67 -18.28 17.82
N SER A 445 1.67 -19.41 17.09
CA SER A 445 2.59 -20.54 17.33
C SER A 445 4.01 -20.30 16.83
N THR A 446 4.19 -19.37 15.88
CA THR A 446 5.49 -19.03 15.26
C THR A 446 5.54 -17.52 15.00
N PRO A 447 5.62 -16.69 16.05
CA PRO A 447 5.42 -15.23 15.96
C PRO A 447 6.49 -14.48 15.17
N ASP A 448 7.61 -15.14 14.86
CA ASP A 448 8.68 -14.62 14.01
C ASP A 448 8.43 -14.84 12.51
N ASN A 449 7.44 -15.67 12.15
CA ASN A 449 7.06 -15.91 10.77
C ASN A 449 5.92 -14.96 10.37
N ASN A 450 6.30 -13.82 9.80
CA ASN A 450 5.39 -12.77 9.37
C ASN A 450 5.01 -12.98 7.89
N GLU A 451 3.74 -13.29 7.61
CA GLU A 451 3.18 -13.31 6.27
C GLU A 451 2.76 -11.88 5.87
N ILE A 452 3.18 -11.41 4.69
CA ILE A 452 2.82 -10.08 4.20
C ILE A 452 1.37 -10.07 3.73
N LEU A 453 0.60 -9.10 4.19
CA LEU A 453 -0.81 -8.91 3.83
C LEU A 453 -0.97 -8.12 2.51
N SER A 454 -0.48 -8.70 1.41
CA SER A 454 -0.43 -8.05 0.08
C SER A 454 -1.41 -8.59 -0.96
N SER A 455 -2.34 -9.47 -0.58
CA SER A 455 -3.35 -10.04 -1.47
C SER A 455 -4.60 -10.43 -0.71
N GLU A 456 -5.75 -10.53 -1.41
CA GLU A 456 -7.02 -11.00 -0.82
C GLU A 456 -6.87 -12.35 -0.11
N SER A 457 -6.14 -13.30 -0.70
CA SER A 457 -5.89 -14.62 -0.13
C SER A 457 -5.14 -14.59 1.21
N ALA A 458 -4.30 -13.58 1.42
CA ALA A 458 -3.57 -13.41 2.68
C ALA A 458 -4.50 -13.03 3.83
N TYR A 459 -5.68 -12.47 3.53
CA TYR A 459 -6.71 -12.06 4.49
C TYR A 459 -7.82 -13.10 4.70
N THR A 460 -7.92 -14.16 3.90
CA THR A 460 -9.06 -15.08 3.93
C THR A 460 -9.30 -15.67 5.32
N ASN A 461 -8.24 -15.96 6.09
CA ASN A 461 -8.32 -16.50 7.45
C ASN A 461 -7.99 -15.47 8.55
N PHE A 462 -8.18 -14.20 8.27
CA PHE A 462 -7.98 -13.08 9.21
C PHE A 462 -9.34 -12.56 9.70
N GLY A 463 -9.41 -11.84 10.84
CA GLY A 463 -10.69 -11.59 11.54
C GLY A 463 -10.95 -12.69 12.57
N TYR A 464 -11.78 -13.67 12.23
CA TYR A 464 -12.25 -14.75 13.12
C TYR A 464 -11.20 -15.66 13.78
N ASP A 465 -9.98 -15.73 13.23
CA ASP A 465 -8.99 -16.72 13.65
C ASP A 465 -7.97 -16.15 14.65
N SER A 466 -8.29 -16.32 15.94
CA SER A 466 -7.41 -15.94 17.07
C SER A 466 -6.05 -16.67 17.13
N SER A 467 -5.71 -17.53 16.16
CA SER A 467 -4.35 -18.02 15.99
C SER A 467 -3.43 -17.04 15.26
N TYR A 468 -3.95 -15.94 14.72
CA TYR A 468 -3.15 -14.89 14.07
C TYR A 468 -3.18 -13.56 14.81
N LYS A 469 -2.08 -12.82 14.69
CA LYS A 469 -1.87 -11.48 15.23
C LYS A 469 -1.65 -10.48 14.09
N PHE A 470 -2.11 -9.26 14.29
CA PHE A 470 -1.84 -8.15 13.38
C PHE A 470 -0.53 -7.45 13.76
N LYS A 471 0.32 -7.20 12.76
CA LYS A 471 1.55 -6.41 12.94
C LYS A 471 1.74 -5.44 11.79
N VAL A 472 2.29 -4.26 12.08
CA VAL A 472 2.67 -3.27 11.08
C VAL A 472 4.09 -2.79 11.36
N TYR A 473 4.93 -2.84 10.33
CA TYR A 473 6.22 -2.16 10.33
C TYR A 473 6.09 -0.86 9.54
N TYR A 474 6.47 0.27 10.11
CA TYR A 474 6.27 1.59 9.51
C TYR A 474 7.54 2.44 9.59
N TRP A 475 7.74 3.37 8.66
CA TRP A 475 8.89 4.28 8.67
C TRP A 475 8.60 5.54 7.83
N SER A 476 9.40 6.59 8.03
CA SER A 476 9.28 7.87 7.31
C SER A 476 10.29 7.94 6.17
N LYS A 477 9.84 8.15 4.92
CA LYS A 477 10.63 8.33 3.66
C LYS A 477 11.71 7.28 3.35
N VAL A 478 12.66 7.11 4.24
CA VAL A 478 13.81 6.21 4.17
C VAL A 478 13.72 5.23 5.33
N THR A 479 14.10 3.98 5.08
CA THR A 479 14.18 2.95 6.13
C THR A 479 15.05 3.47 7.29
N PRO A 480 14.67 3.26 8.56
CA PRO A 480 15.34 3.84 9.70
C PRO A 480 16.79 3.42 9.76
N ILE A 481 17.64 4.37 10.10
CA ILE A 481 19.08 4.14 10.22
C ILE A 481 19.42 3.49 11.58
N THR A 482 18.64 3.81 12.62
CA THR A 482 18.73 3.22 13.96
C THR A 482 17.33 2.99 14.53
N GLY A 483 17.18 2.23 15.63
CA GLY A 483 15.91 2.13 16.36
C GLY A 483 14.77 1.40 15.61
N LYS A 484 15.11 0.53 14.66
CA LYS A 484 14.14 -0.20 13.81
C LYS A 484 13.14 -1.04 14.62
N GLU A 485 13.58 -1.60 15.74
CA GLU A 485 12.78 -2.35 16.69
C GLU A 485 11.65 -1.51 17.32
N ASN A 486 11.80 -0.19 17.38
CA ASN A 486 10.82 0.72 17.94
C ASN A 486 9.75 1.17 16.94
N GLN A 487 9.79 0.68 15.70
CA GLN A 487 8.84 1.03 14.65
C GLN A 487 7.92 -0.11 14.23
N TRP A 488 7.60 -0.95 15.21
CA TRP A 488 6.59 -2.00 15.08
C TRP A 488 5.36 -1.63 15.89
N TYR A 489 4.21 -1.70 15.23
CA TYR A 489 2.90 -1.77 15.86
C TYR A 489 2.50 -3.25 15.95
N SER A 490 2.40 -3.77 17.17
CA SER A 490 2.09 -5.18 17.44
C SER A 490 1.06 -5.28 18.60
N PRO A 491 -0.17 -4.79 18.40
CA PRO A 491 -1.16 -4.60 19.47
C PRO A 491 -1.55 -5.91 20.18
N ASP A 492 -1.47 -7.04 19.48
CA ASP A 492 -1.91 -8.35 19.96
C ASP A 492 -0.85 -9.09 20.79
N ASP A 493 0.38 -8.58 20.84
CA ASP A 493 1.45 -9.22 21.59
C ASP A 493 1.24 -9.15 23.11
N LEU A 494 0.50 -8.15 23.58
CA LEU A 494 0.22 -7.92 25.01
C LEU A 494 -1.25 -8.12 25.40
N ARG A 495 -2.14 -8.39 24.44
CA ARG A 495 -3.58 -8.56 24.67
C ARG A 495 -3.96 -10.02 24.93
N PRO A 496 -5.05 -10.30 25.66
CA PRO A 496 -5.64 -11.63 25.66
C PRO A 496 -6.31 -11.91 24.30
N LYS A 497 -6.41 -13.19 23.92
CA LYS A 497 -6.88 -13.61 22.59
C LYS A 497 -8.26 -13.07 22.20
N ASN A 498 -9.17 -12.97 23.16
CA ASN A 498 -10.53 -12.44 22.97
C ASN A 498 -10.60 -10.91 22.85
N GLU A 499 -9.45 -10.23 22.85
CA GLU A 499 -9.32 -8.78 22.69
C GLU A 499 -8.34 -8.39 21.58
N TYR A 500 -7.94 -9.35 20.74
CA TYR A 500 -7.07 -9.10 19.62
C TYR A 500 -7.70 -8.08 18.65
N ILE A 501 -6.87 -7.16 18.17
CA ILE A 501 -7.19 -6.22 17.10
C ILE A 501 -7.29 -6.95 15.76
N SER A 502 -6.53 -8.04 15.56
CA SER A 502 -6.69 -8.90 14.38
C SER A 502 -8.11 -9.45 14.21
N ASP A 503 -8.85 -9.57 15.32
CA ASP A 503 -10.22 -10.02 15.41
C ASP A 503 -11.20 -8.83 15.44
N LYS A 504 -11.10 -7.97 16.46
CA LYS A 504 -12.04 -6.85 16.65
C LYS A 504 -11.95 -5.74 15.61
N GLY A 505 -10.77 -5.53 15.03
CA GLY A 505 -10.52 -4.47 14.06
C GLY A 505 -10.80 -4.86 12.60
N PHE A 506 -10.98 -6.16 12.32
CA PHE A 506 -11.18 -6.69 10.97
C PHE A 506 -12.39 -7.61 10.95
N ARG A 507 -13.36 -7.34 10.08
CA ARG A 507 -14.58 -8.14 9.95
C ARG A 507 -14.48 -9.11 8.78
N ASN A 508 -14.37 -10.40 9.05
CA ASN A 508 -14.34 -11.42 8.02
C ASN A 508 -15.74 -11.66 7.43
N ILE A 509 -15.93 -11.19 6.21
CA ILE A 509 -17.18 -11.33 5.45
C ILE A 509 -17.02 -12.19 4.19
N PHE A 510 -15.98 -13.03 4.15
CA PHE A 510 -15.78 -13.95 3.03
C PHE A 510 -16.93 -14.95 2.94
N TRP A 511 -17.59 -15.00 1.79
CA TRP A 511 -18.47 -16.10 1.37
C TRP A 511 -17.74 -17.43 1.42
N SER A 512 -16.49 -17.44 0.96
CA SER A 512 -15.69 -18.65 0.84
C SER A 512 -15.54 -19.41 2.15
N ASN A 513 -15.41 -18.72 3.28
CA ASN A 513 -15.30 -19.36 4.60
C ASN A 513 -16.61 -19.96 5.11
N ARG A 514 -17.75 -19.44 4.66
CA ARG A 514 -19.09 -19.83 5.14
C ARG A 514 -19.73 -20.89 4.25
N PHE A 515 -19.48 -20.81 2.95
CA PHE A 515 -20.18 -21.56 1.92
C PHE A 515 -19.26 -22.41 1.04
N LEU A 516 -18.00 -22.03 0.82
CA LEU A 516 -17.14 -22.68 -0.18
C LEU A 516 -16.10 -23.62 0.42
N ASN A 517 -15.86 -24.74 -0.27
CA ASN A 517 -14.77 -25.63 0.06
C ASN A 517 -13.45 -25.12 -0.52
N THR A 518 -12.79 -24.17 0.15
CA THR A 518 -11.54 -23.58 -0.37
C THR A 518 -10.27 -24.09 0.31
N TYR A 519 -10.36 -24.83 1.42
CA TYR A 519 -9.17 -25.38 2.08
C TYR A 519 -9.42 -26.76 2.65
N ASN A 520 -8.40 -27.61 2.44
CA ASN A 520 -8.22 -28.99 2.87
C ASN A 520 -8.25 -29.13 4.41
N THR A 521 -9.35 -28.72 5.02
CA THR A 521 -9.54 -28.63 6.47
C THR A 521 -10.40 -29.80 6.92
N GLU A 522 -9.98 -30.48 7.99
CA GLU A 522 -10.62 -31.68 8.53
C GLU A 522 -11.99 -31.43 9.20
N LYS A 523 -12.59 -30.25 9.01
CA LYS A 523 -13.87 -29.86 9.65
C LYS A 523 -14.94 -29.52 8.60
N PRO A 524 -16.21 -29.96 8.79
CA PRO A 524 -17.30 -29.66 7.86
C PRO A 524 -17.62 -28.15 7.80
N LEU A 525 -18.03 -27.65 6.63
CA LEU A 525 -18.41 -26.25 6.36
C LEU A 525 -19.54 -25.76 7.28
N LEU A 526 -19.63 -24.45 7.56
CA LEU A 526 -20.74 -23.85 8.31
C LEU A 526 -22.11 -24.23 7.73
N LEU A 527 -22.29 -24.06 6.42
CA LEU A 527 -23.53 -24.42 5.75
C LEU A 527 -23.82 -25.93 5.81
N LEU A 528 -22.79 -26.78 5.69
CA LEU A 528 -22.97 -28.24 5.79
C LEU A 528 -23.34 -28.67 7.21
N GLN A 529 -22.68 -28.11 8.22
CA GLN A 529 -23.03 -28.33 9.62
C GLN A 529 -24.48 -27.91 9.88
N TYR A 530 -24.93 -26.81 9.28
CA TYR A 530 -26.32 -26.35 9.40
C TYR A 530 -27.28 -27.33 8.72
N PHE A 531 -27.00 -27.75 7.49
CA PHE A 531 -27.83 -28.73 6.78
C PHE A 531 -27.85 -30.12 7.43
N GLU A 532 -26.80 -30.51 8.14
CA GLU A 532 -26.80 -31.74 8.95
C GLU A 532 -27.75 -31.67 10.14
N LYS A 533 -27.92 -30.49 10.75
CA LYS A 533 -28.80 -30.28 11.92
C LYS A 533 -30.24 -29.98 11.55
N VAL A 534 -30.46 -29.07 10.59
CA VAL A 534 -31.78 -28.52 10.26
C VAL A 534 -32.36 -29.14 8.98
N GLY A 535 -31.49 -29.66 8.10
CA GLY A 535 -31.87 -30.19 6.79
C GLY A 535 -31.69 -29.17 5.65
N ARG A 536 -31.64 -29.69 4.42
CA ARG A 536 -31.50 -28.94 3.16
C ARG A 536 -32.77 -28.91 2.30
N ALA A 537 -33.91 -29.19 2.92
CA ALA A 537 -35.19 -29.29 2.24
C ALA A 537 -35.86 -27.90 2.15
N ILE A 538 -36.21 -27.46 0.95
CA ILE A 538 -36.95 -26.23 0.70
C ILE A 538 -38.42 -26.55 0.40
N ASP A 539 -39.32 -25.81 1.02
CA ASP A 539 -40.76 -25.89 0.75
C ASP A 539 -41.15 -24.78 -0.23
N ILE A 540 -41.50 -25.17 -1.46
CA ILE A 540 -41.81 -24.24 -2.55
C ILE A 540 -43.33 -24.02 -2.73
N PHE A 541 -44.17 -24.88 -2.14
CA PHE A 541 -45.62 -24.84 -2.28
C PHE A 541 -46.34 -24.53 -0.97
N GLU A 542 -45.63 -24.58 0.16
CA GLU A 542 -46.14 -24.30 1.50
C GLU A 542 -47.36 -25.18 1.83
N PHE A 543 -47.25 -26.48 1.55
CA PHE A 543 -48.31 -27.45 1.85
C PHE A 543 -48.46 -27.63 3.36
N ASP A 544 -49.70 -27.85 3.81
CA ASP A 544 -49.99 -28.07 5.22
C ASP A 544 -49.84 -29.55 5.58
N ASP A 545 -48.73 -29.88 6.23
CA ASP A 545 -48.41 -31.25 6.67
C ASP A 545 -49.45 -31.82 7.66
N SER A 546 -50.27 -30.97 8.31
CA SER A 546 -51.30 -31.41 9.26
C SER A 546 -52.53 -32.01 8.59
N ILE A 547 -52.76 -31.73 7.31
CA ILE A 547 -53.89 -32.27 6.53
C ILE A 547 -53.56 -33.71 6.12
N GLN A 548 -54.25 -34.68 6.72
CA GLN A 548 -54.04 -36.12 6.47
C GLN A 548 -54.58 -36.57 5.11
N ASN A 549 -55.73 -36.04 4.68
CA ASN A 549 -56.43 -36.41 3.44
C ASN A 549 -56.72 -35.16 2.60
N PRO A 550 -55.72 -34.59 1.93
CA PRO A 550 -55.93 -33.43 1.06
C PRO A 550 -56.80 -33.80 -0.15
N THR A 551 -57.48 -32.80 -0.70
CA THR A 551 -58.30 -32.90 -1.90
C THR A 551 -57.61 -32.27 -3.11
N LEU A 552 -58.12 -32.54 -4.32
CA LEU A 552 -57.62 -31.87 -5.52
C LEU A 552 -57.85 -30.35 -5.47
N ASP A 553 -58.93 -29.89 -4.83
CA ASP A 553 -59.19 -28.45 -4.65
C ASP A 553 -58.14 -27.77 -3.75
N ASP A 554 -57.63 -28.49 -2.73
CA ASP A 554 -56.54 -27.99 -1.89
C ASP A 554 -55.25 -27.79 -2.70
N VAL A 555 -54.95 -28.73 -3.59
CA VAL A 555 -53.81 -28.64 -4.52
C VAL A 555 -54.01 -27.53 -5.55
N ASN A 556 -55.19 -27.44 -6.18
CA ASN A 556 -55.51 -26.38 -7.15
C ASN A 556 -55.29 -24.99 -6.54
N ASN A 557 -55.79 -24.77 -5.32
CA ASN A 557 -55.63 -23.49 -4.64
C ASN A 557 -54.15 -23.18 -4.33
N LYS A 558 -53.40 -24.13 -3.79
CA LYS A 558 -51.98 -23.96 -3.48
C LYS A 558 -51.14 -23.74 -4.73
N MET A 559 -51.41 -24.48 -5.80
CA MET A 559 -50.72 -24.33 -7.09
C MET A 559 -51.04 -23.02 -7.77
N ARG A 560 -52.27 -22.50 -7.66
CA ARG A 560 -52.61 -21.17 -8.19
C ARG A 560 -51.85 -20.06 -7.45
N ILE A 561 -51.80 -20.12 -6.12
CA ILE A 561 -51.03 -19.16 -5.30
C ILE A 561 -49.53 -19.23 -5.66
N ALA A 562 -48.99 -20.44 -5.79
CA ALA A 562 -47.60 -20.64 -6.20
C ALA A 562 -47.32 -20.10 -7.61
N LEU A 563 -48.26 -20.25 -8.56
CA LEU A 563 -48.14 -19.71 -9.91
C LEU A 563 -48.10 -18.18 -9.92
N GLU A 564 -49.01 -17.54 -9.19
CA GLU A 564 -49.06 -16.09 -9.04
C GLU A 564 -47.73 -15.56 -8.48
N LYS A 565 -47.21 -16.21 -7.44
CA LYS A 565 -45.89 -15.93 -6.86
C LYS A 565 -44.79 -16.11 -7.90
N ALA A 566 -44.78 -17.23 -8.64
CA ALA A 566 -43.76 -17.54 -9.64
C ALA A 566 -43.70 -16.49 -10.76
N VAL A 567 -44.86 -16.08 -11.28
CA VAL A 567 -44.97 -15.09 -12.36
C VAL A 567 -44.54 -13.71 -11.88
N SER A 568 -44.85 -13.36 -10.62
CA SER A 568 -44.42 -12.07 -10.04
C SER A 568 -42.90 -11.90 -9.90
N LEU A 569 -42.14 -12.99 -9.93
CA LEU A 569 -40.67 -12.97 -9.88
C LEU A 569 -40.05 -12.56 -11.24
N ASP A 570 -40.83 -12.56 -12.33
CA ASP A 570 -40.40 -12.07 -13.63
C ASP A 570 -40.94 -10.64 -13.87
N LYS A 571 -40.04 -9.65 -13.85
CA LYS A 571 -40.37 -8.23 -14.03
C LYS A 571 -41.06 -7.91 -15.36
N ASN A 572 -40.97 -8.79 -16.36
CA ASN A 572 -41.52 -8.56 -17.69
C ASN A 572 -42.90 -9.21 -17.93
N ASN A 573 -43.41 -10.01 -16.99
CA ASN A 573 -44.67 -10.70 -17.16
C ASN A 573 -45.83 -9.97 -16.48
N ASN A 574 -46.92 -9.79 -17.23
CA ASN A 574 -48.16 -9.23 -16.70
C ASN A 574 -48.93 -10.35 -15.98
N SER A 575 -49.30 -10.15 -14.72
CA SER A 575 -50.06 -11.12 -13.92
C SER A 575 -51.56 -11.18 -14.25
N GLU A 576 -52.00 -10.43 -15.27
CA GLU A 576 -53.39 -10.39 -15.70
C GLU A 576 -53.78 -11.66 -16.49
N ASN A 577 -54.88 -12.30 -16.07
CA ASN A 577 -55.46 -13.51 -16.69
C ASN A 577 -54.66 -14.82 -16.52
N LEU A 578 -54.03 -15.03 -15.36
CA LEU A 578 -53.42 -16.32 -15.03
C LEU A 578 -54.48 -17.42 -14.85
N SER A 579 -54.26 -18.55 -15.53
CA SER A 579 -55.01 -19.80 -15.37
C SER A 579 -54.05 -20.95 -15.06
N ASP A 580 -54.56 -22.09 -14.60
CA ASP A 580 -53.74 -23.27 -14.28
C ASP A 580 -52.90 -23.75 -15.49
N ASP A 581 -53.39 -23.54 -16.73
CA ASP A 581 -52.67 -23.82 -17.99
C ASP A 581 -51.46 -22.90 -18.24
N SER A 582 -51.31 -21.83 -17.46
CA SER A 582 -50.21 -20.87 -17.58
C SER A 582 -48.93 -21.36 -16.91
N TRP A 583 -48.98 -22.47 -16.16
CA TRP A 583 -47.79 -23.09 -15.59
C TRP A 583 -46.76 -23.46 -16.67
N ARG A 584 -45.49 -23.23 -16.35
CA ARG A 584 -44.34 -23.61 -17.16
C ARG A 584 -43.24 -24.12 -16.24
N ILE A 585 -42.37 -24.99 -16.73
CA ILE A 585 -41.22 -25.53 -15.98
C ILE A 585 -40.34 -24.38 -15.48
N TYR A 586 -40.20 -23.30 -16.26
CA TYR A 586 -39.41 -22.16 -15.83
C TYR A 586 -40.03 -21.37 -14.66
N HIS A 587 -41.36 -21.34 -14.53
CA HIS A 587 -42.04 -20.76 -13.36
C HIS A 587 -41.72 -21.57 -12.10
N LEU A 588 -41.76 -22.90 -12.21
CA LEU A 588 -41.40 -23.80 -11.11
C LEU A 588 -39.93 -23.62 -10.68
N MET A 589 -39.01 -23.51 -11.65
CA MET A 589 -37.61 -23.21 -11.35
C MET A 589 -37.43 -21.82 -10.71
N ALA A 590 -38.18 -20.80 -11.13
CA ALA A 590 -38.12 -19.48 -10.51
C ALA A 590 -38.51 -19.54 -9.02
N LEU A 591 -39.53 -20.34 -8.66
CA LEU A 591 -39.90 -20.57 -7.25
C LEU A 591 -38.81 -21.31 -6.49
N ILE A 592 -38.21 -22.34 -7.08
CA ILE A 592 -37.12 -23.11 -6.48
C ILE A 592 -35.92 -22.19 -6.20
N ASN A 593 -35.49 -21.42 -7.19
CA ASN A 593 -34.37 -20.48 -7.09
C ASN A 593 -34.63 -19.40 -6.03
N ASN A 594 -35.83 -18.83 -6.01
CA ASN A 594 -36.23 -17.83 -5.02
C ASN A 594 -36.29 -18.42 -3.60
N SER A 595 -36.84 -19.62 -3.44
CA SER A 595 -36.96 -20.28 -2.13
C SER A 595 -35.60 -20.72 -1.60
N ALA A 596 -34.69 -21.21 -2.46
CA ALA A 596 -33.31 -21.49 -2.10
C ALA A 596 -32.56 -20.21 -1.70
N THR A 597 -32.72 -19.12 -2.46
CA THR A 597 -32.13 -17.82 -2.12
C THR A 597 -32.63 -17.33 -0.76
N LYS A 598 -33.95 -17.41 -0.51
CA LYS A 598 -34.54 -17.01 0.76
C LYS A 598 -34.05 -17.88 1.92
N MET A 599 -34.02 -19.21 1.76
CA MET A 599 -33.50 -20.11 2.78
C MET A 599 -32.07 -19.75 3.18
N LEU A 600 -31.18 -19.49 2.22
CA LEU A 600 -29.80 -19.10 2.53
C LEU A 600 -29.72 -17.73 3.23
N LYS A 601 -30.60 -16.77 2.89
CA LYS A 601 -30.69 -15.50 3.62
C LYS A 601 -31.16 -15.72 5.05
N ASP A 602 -32.18 -16.56 5.24
CA ASP A 602 -32.80 -16.82 6.54
C ASP A 602 -31.80 -17.45 7.54
N ILE A 603 -30.83 -18.26 7.07
CA ILE A 603 -29.74 -18.82 7.91
C ILE A 603 -28.94 -17.72 8.63
N PHE A 604 -28.76 -16.56 8.00
CA PHE A 604 -28.03 -15.41 8.53
C PHE A 604 -28.97 -14.25 8.90
N SER A 605 -30.25 -14.55 9.11
CA SER A 605 -31.23 -13.59 9.64
C SER A 605 -31.15 -13.52 11.16
N ILE A 606 -31.46 -12.34 11.70
CA ILE A 606 -31.51 -12.07 13.13
C ILE A 606 -32.94 -12.32 13.62
N ASP A 607 -33.09 -13.15 14.66
CA ASP A 607 -34.39 -13.45 15.28
C ASP A 607 -34.90 -12.33 16.19
N GLU A 608 -36.08 -12.53 16.80
CA GLU A 608 -36.69 -11.55 17.71
C GLU A 608 -35.85 -11.25 18.97
N ASN A 609 -34.90 -12.13 19.31
CA ASN A 609 -33.99 -11.98 20.45
C ASN A 609 -32.65 -11.36 20.07
N GLY A 610 -32.44 -11.01 18.80
CA GLY A 610 -31.18 -10.44 18.33
C GLY A 610 -30.10 -11.47 18.04
N ILE A 611 -30.45 -12.76 17.88
CA ILE A 611 -29.51 -13.85 17.63
C ILE A 611 -29.62 -14.33 16.17
N LEU A 612 -28.49 -14.63 15.52
CA LEU A 612 -28.50 -15.21 14.19
C LEU A 612 -29.06 -16.65 14.20
N GLU A 613 -29.87 -17.01 13.21
CA GLU A 613 -30.44 -18.37 13.14
C GLU A 613 -29.37 -19.48 13.14
N ILE A 614 -28.24 -19.27 12.47
CA ILE A 614 -27.12 -20.21 12.50
C ILE A 614 -26.52 -20.40 13.91
N HIS A 615 -26.55 -19.35 14.75
CA HIS A 615 -26.08 -19.40 16.14
C HIS A 615 -27.07 -20.13 17.06
N ASN A 616 -28.38 -20.09 16.77
CA ASN A 616 -29.38 -20.92 17.47
C ASN A 616 -29.06 -22.42 17.36
N GLN A 617 -28.37 -22.82 16.29
CA GLN A 617 -27.89 -24.19 16.07
C GLN A 617 -26.51 -24.46 16.66
N GLN A 618 -25.90 -23.50 17.40
CA GLN A 618 -24.52 -23.56 17.92
C GLN A 618 -23.48 -23.76 16.82
N ILE A 619 -23.64 -23.08 15.68
CA ILE A 619 -22.72 -23.13 14.55
C ILE A 619 -22.20 -21.71 14.32
N SER A 620 -20.88 -21.52 14.30
CA SER A 620 -20.23 -20.24 14.00
C SER A 620 -18.84 -20.46 13.45
N LEU A 621 -18.34 -19.50 12.67
CA LEU A 621 -16.98 -19.46 12.17
C LEU A 621 -15.98 -19.33 13.33
N ASP A 622 -16.33 -18.47 14.29
CA ASP A 622 -15.49 -18.06 15.43
C ASP A 622 -15.34 -19.18 16.48
N TYR A 623 -16.35 -20.05 16.63
CA TYR A 623 -16.31 -21.19 17.55
C TYR A 623 -15.39 -22.32 17.11
N SER A 624 -14.97 -22.32 15.84
CA SER A 624 -14.28 -23.43 15.20
C SER A 624 -12.91 -23.77 15.84
N LYS A 625 -12.29 -22.86 16.60
CA LYS A 625 -11.01 -23.08 17.30
C LYS A 625 -11.05 -22.92 18.82
N ASN A 626 -12.13 -22.38 19.40
CA ASN A 626 -12.33 -22.30 20.85
C ASN A 626 -13.74 -22.76 21.25
N PRO A 627 -14.00 -24.09 21.21
CA PRO A 627 -15.35 -24.66 21.38
C PRO A 627 -15.97 -24.44 22.77
N ASN A 628 -15.21 -23.90 23.72
CA ASN A 628 -15.66 -23.64 25.09
C ASN A 628 -16.36 -22.28 25.24
N SER A 629 -16.33 -21.42 24.22
CA SER A 629 -17.05 -20.14 24.19
C SER A 629 -18.14 -20.21 23.13
N LEU A 630 -19.34 -20.65 23.52
CA LEU A 630 -20.54 -20.64 22.69
C LEU A 630 -21.37 -19.35 22.84
N ASP A 631 -20.78 -18.27 23.36
CA ASP A 631 -21.46 -16.99 23.54
C ASP A 631 -21.57 -16.27 22.17
N PRO A 632 -22.80 -16.05 21.63
CA PRO A 632 -23.03 -15.35 20.36
C PRO A 632 -22.39 -13.97 20.30
N LYS A 633 -22.11 -13.35 21.44
CA LYS A 633 -21.43 -12.04 21.51
C LYS A 633 -19.98 -12.07 21.02
N ASN A 634 -19.39 -13.25 20.90
CA ASN A 634 -18.01 -13.44 20.43
C ASN A 634 -17.94 -13.89 18.95
N ALA A 635 -19.07 -13.86 18.23
CA ALA A 635 -19.17 -14.22 16.81
C ALA A 635 -19.49 -12.99 15.95
N ASP A 636 -18.73 -11.92 16.15
CA ASP A 636 -18.95 -10.60 15.55
C ASP A 636 -18.72 -10.58 14.03
N ASP A 637 -17.91 -11.49 13.50
CA ASP A 637 -17.76 -11.70 12.06
C ASP A 637 -19.02 -12.26 11.40
N ASP A 638 -19.65 -13.26 12.02
CA ASP A 638 -20.92 -13.82 11.53
C ASP A 638 -22.05 -12.79 11.64
N ILE A 639 -22.09 -12.00 12.72
CA ILE A 639 -23.03 -10.88 12.89
C ILE A 639 -22.84 -9.84 11.78
N ALA A 640 -21.61 -9.39 11.55
CA ALA A 640 -21.29 -8.44 10.48
C ALA A 640 -21.69 -8.97 9.10
N PHE A 641 -21.42 -10.24 8.82
CA PHE A 641 -21.83 -10.87 7.57
C PHE A 641 -23.35 -10.92 7.41
N GLY A 642 -24.08 -11.33 8.44
CA GLY A 642 -25.55 -11.36 8.45
C GLY A 642 -26.18 -9.98 8.28
N GLU A 643 -25.68 -8.96 8.98
CA GLU A 643 -26.11 -7.57 8.84
C GLU A 643 -25.94 -7.06 7.40
N LEU A 644 -24.80 -7.35 6.77
CA LEU A 644 -24.56 -6.92 5.39
C LEU A 644 -25.40 -7.68 4.36
N ILE A 645 -25.72 -8.95 4.59
CA ILE A 645 -26.69 -9.70 3.77
C ILE A 645 -28.08 -9.06 3.88
N ASN A 646 -28.55 -8.83 5.11
CA ASN A 646 -29.88 -8.30 5.38
C ASN A 646 -30.07 -6.87 4.85
N ASN A 647 -29.01 -6.07 4.86
CA ASN A 647 -28.97 -4.71 4.28
C ASN A 647 -28.63 -4.69 2.78
N GLU A 648 -28.61 -5.85 2.12
CA GLU A 648 -28.27 -6.04 0.72
C GLU A 648 -26.91 -5.42 0.29
N GLN A 649 -25.98 -5.27 1.23
CA GLN A 649 -24.61 -4.82 0.98
C GLN A 649 -23.70 -5.96 0.52
N ILE A 650 -24.13 -7.20 0.74
CA ILE A 650 -23.57 -8.39 0.11
C ILE A 650 -24.70 -9.05 -0.68
N PRO A 651 -25.00 -8.56 -1.90
CA PRO A 651 -26.07 -9.11 -2.71
C PRO A 651 -25.67 -10.50 -3.25
N PHE A 652 -26.60 -11.44 -3.23
CA PHE A 652 -26.42 -12.75 -3.86
C PHE A 652 -27.73 -13.29 -4.41
N ILE A 653 -27.63 -14.21 -5.37
CA ILE A 653 -28.75 -15.03 -5.85
C ILE A 653 -28.33 -16.49 -5.99
N VAL A 654 -29.31 -17.38 -5.90
CA VAL A 654 -29.16 -18.79 -6.25
C VAL A 654 -29.96 -19.06 -7.51
N ASN A 655 -29.37 -19.77 -8.47
CA ASN A 655 -30.01 -20.06 -9.75
C ASN A 655 -29.62 -21.43 -10.29
N ASP A 656 -30.42 -21.98 -11.20
CA ASP A 656 -30.21 -23.30 -11.79
C ASP A 656 -29.34 -23.29 -13.05
N PHE A 657 -28.69 -22.16 -13.33
CA PHE A 657 -27.71 -21.98 -14.40
C PHE A 657 -26.33 -21.77 -13.80
N SER A 658 -25.30 -22.30 -14.46
CA SER A 658 -23.91 -21.90 -14.24
C SER A 658 -23.37 -21.22 -15.50
N ARG A 659 -22.12 -20.73 -15.42
CA ARG A 659 -21.46 -20.10 -16.57
C ARG A 659 -21.27 -21.05 -17.77
N THR A 660 -21.14 -22.35 -17.49
CA THR A 660 -20.77 -23.36 -18.48
C THR A 660 -21.86 -24.39 -18.74
N ASN A 661 -22.83 -24.56 -17.84
CA ASN A 661 -23.88 -25.57 -17.94
C ASN A 661 -25.25 -25.03 -17.52
N LYS A 662 -26.31 -25.57 -18.12
CA LYS A 662 -27.66 -25.49 -17.55
C LYS A 662 -27.81 -26.64 -16.56
N GLY A 663 -28.43 -26.39 -15.40
CA GLY A 663 -28.75 -27.43 -14.44
C GLY A 663 -29.66 -28.51 -15.04
N ASN A 664 -29.53 -29.73 -14.55
CA ASN A 664 -30.29 -30.89 -15.05
C ASN A 664 -31.78 -30.86 -14.65
N ALA A 665 -32.17 -30.04 -13.67
CA ALA A 665 -33.52 -30.02 -13.10
C ALA A 665 -34.62 -29.74 -14.14
N ARG A 666 -34.40 -28.78 -15.05
CA ARG A 666 -35.38 -28.47 -16.11
C ARG A 666 -35.64 -29.66 -17.02
N SER A 667 -34.57 -30.33 -17.47
CA SER A 667 -34.67 -31.54 -18.29
C SER A 667 -35.30 -32.69 -17.51
N GLY A 668 -34.92 -32.87 -16.24
CA GLY A 668 -35.49 -33.88 -15.36
C GLY A 668 -37.00 -33.73 -15.19
N ILE A 669 -37.49 -32.51 -14.94
CA ILE A 669 -38.92 -32.19 -14.83
C ILE A 669 -39.64 -32.38 -16.18
N TYR A 670 -39.02 -31.99 -17.30
CA TYR A 670 -39.60 -32.18 -18.63
C TYR A 670 -39.73 -33.66 -19.00
N GLU A 671 -38.71 -34.47 -18.70
CA GLU A 671 -38.66 -35.90 -19.06
C GLU A 671 -39.46 -36.80 -18.12
N ASN A 672 -39.57 -36.44 -16.83
CA ASN A 672 -40.18 -37.29 -15.80
C ASN A 672 -41.46 -36.71 -15.18
N GLY A 673 -41.79 -35.45 -15.46
CA GLY A 673 -42.86 -34.71 -14.79
C GLY A 673 -42.44 -34.15 -13.43
N ILE A 674 -43.39 -33.53 -12.72
CA ILE A 674 -43.14 -32.89 -11.41
C ILE A 674 -42.67 -33.89 -10.32
N ASN A 675 -42.96 -35.18 -10.50
CA ASN A 675 -42.56 -36.23 -9.56
C ASN A 675 -41.03 -36.35 -9.39
N TRP A 676 -40.26 -35.84 -10.36
CA TRP A 676 -38.80 -35.76 -10.27
C TRP A 676 -38.33 -35.06 -8.99
N LEU A 677 -39.08 -34.05 -8.52
CA LEU A 677 -38.73 -33.26 -7.33
C LEU A 677 -38.70 -34.07 -6.03
N TRP A 678 -39.42 -35.19 -5.93
CA TRP A 678 -39.52 -36.00 -4.70
C TRP A 678 -39.05 -37.44 -4.84
N ARG A 679 -38.37 -37.78 -5.95
CA ARG A 679 -37.70 -39.09 -6.13
C ARG A 679 -36.37 -39.23 -5.37
N GLY A 680 -35.99 -38.21 -4.59
CA GLY A 680 -34.76 -38.19 -3.78
C GLY A 680 -33.53 -37.64 -4.50
N GLU A 681 -33.68 -37.13 -5.73
CA GLU A 681 -32.62 -36.43 -6.45
C GLU A 681 -32.49 -35.00 -5.92
N ALA A 682 -31.30 -34.63 -5.44
CA ALA A 682 -31.06 -33.26 -5.00
C ALA A 682 -30.90 -32.33 -6.21
N ILE A 683 -31.56 -31.17 -6.16
CA ILE A 683 -31.45 -30.12 -7.15
C ILE A 683 -30.17 -29.36 -6.90
N SER A 684 -29.37 -29.27 -7.95
CA SER A 684 -28.09 -28.59 -7.91
C SER A 684 -28.26 -27.16 -8.42
N LEU A 685 -28.00 -26.17 -7.56
CA LEU A 685 -28.18 -24.75 -7.83
C LEU A 685 -26.87 -24.00 -7.60
N THR A 686 -26.52 -23.10 -8.51
CA THR A 686 -25.31 -22.27 -8.45
C THR A 686 -25.60 -20.96 -7.72
N MET A 687 -24.69 -20.53 -6.84
CA MET A 687 -24.77 -19.25 -6.16
C MET A 687 -23.87 -18.20 -6.83
N PHE A 688 -24.47 -17.03 -7.12
CA PHE A 688 -23.77 -15.87 -7.67
C PHE A 688 -23.71 -14.75 -6.63
N ILE A 689 -22.51 -14.28 -6.36
CA ILE A 689 -22.23 -13.31 -5.29
C ILE A 689 -21.78 -11.96 -5.87
N GLY A 690 -22.23 -10.89 -5.23
CA GLY A 690 -21.66 -9.56 -5.38
C GLY A 690 -20.43 -9.38 -4.52
N ARG A 691 -19.79 -8.22 -4.67
CA ARG A 691 -18.58 -7.86 -3.92
C ARG A 691 -18.82 -6.64 -3.06
N THR A 692 -18.06 -6.53 -1.99
CA THR A 692 -18.18 -5.46 -0.99
C THR A 692 -16.80 -4.88 -0.72
N ASN A 693 -16.71 -3.56 -0.58
CA ASN A 693 -15.47 -2.89 -0.26
C ASN A 693 -15.12 -3.01 1.24
N ILE A 694 -13.98 -2.45 1.63
CA ILE A 694 -13.48 -2.52 3.01
C ILE A 694 -14.29 -1.76 4.05
N PHE A 695 -15.32 -1.04 3.62
CA PHE A 695 -16.21 -0.26 4.45
C PHE A 695 -17.63 -0.85 4.49
N GLY A 696 -17.81 -2.09 4.05
CA GLY A 696 -19.12 -2.76 4.05
C GLY A 696 -20.10 -2.21 3.01
N LYS A 697 -19.61 -1.60 1.91
CA LYS A 697 -20.45 -1.09 0.81
C LYS A 697 -20.31 -1.94 -0.44
N ARG A 698 -21.44 -2.34 -1.04
CA ARG A 698 -21.45 -3.15 -2.27
C ARG A 698 -20.89 -2.36 -3.46
N PHE A 699 -20.13 -3.04 -4.33
CA PHE A 699 -19.74 -2.47 -5.63
C PHE A 699 -20.90 -2.42 -6.63
N ASP A 700 -21.93 -3.25 -6.43
CA ASP A 700 -23.09 -3.37 -7.31
C ASP A 700 -24.11 -2.24 -7.10
N ILE A 701 -24.03 -1.18 -7.91
CA ILE A 701 -24.87 0.02 -7.76
C ILE A 701 -26.36 -0.29 -8.03
N SER A 702 -26.67 -1.13 -9.03
CA SER A 702 -28.04 -1.62 -9.30
C SER A 702 -28.11 -3.15 -9.25
N LEU A 703 -29.13 -3.64 -8.54
CA LEU A 703 -29.45 -5.06 -8.39
C LEU A 703 -30.45 -5.57 -9.44
N ASP A 704 -30.93 -4.71 -10.35
CA ASP A 704 -32.01 -5.06 -11.28
C ASP A 704 -31.66 -6.20 -12.23
N ASN A 705 -30.37 -6.41 -12.48
CA ASN A 705 -29.85 -7.42 -13.40
C ASN A 705 -29.22 -8.63 -12.68
N MET A 706 -29.48 -8.84 -11.38
CA MET A 706 -28.93 -9.97 -10.62
C MET A 706 -29.18 -11.31 -11.33
N ASN A 707 -30.36 -11.51 -11.90
CA ASN A 707 -30.71 -12.74 -12.64
C ASN A 707 -29.85 -13.02 -13.89
N GLN A 708 -29.05 -12.05 -14.34
CA GLN A 708 -28.10 -12.22 -15.45
C GLN A 708 -26.67 -12.48 -14.98
N TRP A 709 -26.40 -12.46 -13.67
CA TRP A 709 -25.05 -12.63 -13.12
C TRP A 709 -24.38 -13.95 -13.48
N TRP A 710 -25.16 -14.98 -13.83
CA TRP A 710 -24.64 -16.27 -14.29
C TRP A 710 -23.72 -16.20 -15.51
N ASN A 711 -23.84 -15.14 -16.33
CA ASN A 711 -22.98 -14.93 -17.49
C ASN A 711 -21.79 -14.00 -17.23
N GLN A 712 -21.67 -13.45 -16.01
CA GLN A 712 -20.59 -12.52 -15.64
C GLN A 712 -19.40 -13.28 -15.04
N SER A 713 -18.19 -12.96 -15.50
CA SER A 713 -16.97 -13.57 -14.98
C SER A 713 -16.67 -13.13 -13.54
N GLY A 714 -16.35 -14.08 -12.66
CA GLY A 714 -15.86 -13.78 -11.31
C GLY A 714 -16.93 -13.52 -10.25
N ARG A 715 -18.18 -13.93 -10.52
CA ARG A 715 -19.32 -13.92 -9.56
C ARG A 715 -19.80 -15.30 -9.13
N ASP A 716 -19.44 -16.34 -9.90
CA ASP A 716 -19.77 -17.72 -9.57
C ASP A 716 -18.95 -18.15 -8.35
N SER A 717 -19.63 -18.68 -7.33
CA SER A 717 -18.99 -19.14 -6.10
C SER A 717 -18.92 -20.67 -6.03
N GLN A 718 -20.06 -21.37 -6.00
CA GLN A 718 -20.17 -22.83 -6.05
C GLN A 718 -21.62 -23.30 -6.26
N GLU A 719 -21.75 -24.59 -6.61
CA GLU A 719 -22.99 -25.34 -6.75
C GLU A 719 -23.38 -26.03 -5.42
N HIS A 720 -24.63 -25.87 -5.01
CA HIS A 720 -25.21 -26.43 -3.79
C HIS A 720 -26.41 -27.32 -4.09
N GLN A 721 -26.52 -28.40 -3.32
CA GLN A 721 -27.60 -29.38 -3.46
C GLN A 721 -28.74 -29.11 -2.47
N PHE A 722 -29.96 -29.00 -2.99
CA PHE A 722 -31.20 -28.79 -2.23
C PHE A 722 -32.18 -29.93 -2.47
N LEU A 723 -33.02 -30.23 -1.48
CA LEU A 723 -34.14 -31.16 -1.63
C LEU A 723 -35.44 -30.37 -1.67
N ILE A 724 -36.44 -30.81 -2.44
CA ILE A 724 -37.77 -30.19 -2.41
C ILE A 724 -38.65 -30.95 -1.42
N LYS A 725 -39.21 -30.23 -0.44
CA LYS A 725 -40.13 -30.80 0.54
C LYS A 725 -41.52 -30.90 -0.07
N ILE A 726 -42.00 -32.12 -0.31
CA ILE A 726 -43.39 -32.39 -0.73
C ILE A 726 -43.95 -33.51 0.15
N PRO A 727 -44.98 -33.24 0.96
CA PRO A 727 -45.52 -34.25 1.87
C PRO A 727 -46.16 -35.40 1.08
N ASN A 728 -45.94 -36.63 1.54
CA ASN A 728 -46.35 -37.84 0.81
C ASN A 728 -47.84 -37.84 0.42
N GLN A 729 -48.70 -37.31 1.29
CA GLN A 729 -50.14 -37.23 1.04
C GLN A 729 -50.54 -36.31 -0.12
N TYR A 730 -49.68 -35.37 -0.53
CA TYR A 730 -49.93 -34.45 -1.65
C TYR A 730 -49.34 -34.93 -2.99
N GLN A 731 -48.35 -35.84 -2.97
CA GLN A 731 -47.56 -36.20 -4.15
C GLN A 731 -48.43 -36.70 -5.33
N GLY A 732 -49.38 -37.61 -5.10
CA GLY A 732 -50.22 -38.15 -6.16
C GLY A 732 -51.21 -37.13 -6.75
N LEU A 733 -51.75 -36.24 -5.91
CA LEU A 733 -52.65 -35.17 -6.35
C LEU A 733 -51.92 -34.07 -7.12
N LEU A 734 -50.70 -33.73 -6.68
CA LEU A 734 -49.82 -32.79 -7.37
C LEU A 734 -49.36 -33.32 -8.73
N GLU A 735 -49.03 -34.61 -8.82
CA GLU A 735 -48.72 -35.27 -10.09
C GLU A 735 -49.92 -35.25 -11.04
N TYR A 736 -51.12 -35.51 -10.53
CA TYR A 736 -52.36 -35.41 -11.32
C TYR A 736 -52.56 -33.99 -11.86
N TYR A 737 -52.46 -32.97 -11.00
CA TYR A 737 -52.56 -31.56 -11.38
C TYR A 737 -51.56 -31.20 -12.48
N TRP A 738 -50.28 -31.51 -12.26
CA TRP A 738 -49.22 -31.14 -13.21
C TRP A 738 -49.39 -31.83 -14.57
N ASN A 739 -49.83 -33.09 -14.58
CA ASN A 739 -50.13 -33.79 -15.82
C ASN A 739 -51.29 -33.14 -16.58
N GLN A 740 -52.36 -32.78 -15.87
CA GLN A 740 -53.54 -32.17 -16.48
C GLN A 740 -53.25 -30.82 -17.13
N TYR A 741 -52.47 -29.96 -16.48
CA TYR A 741 -52.29 -28.57 -16.91
C TYR A 741 -50.95 -28.28 -17.61
N VAL A 742 -49.94 -29.15 -17.44
CA VAL A 742 -48.58 -28.95 -17.98
C VAL A 742 -48.11 -30.12 -18.82
N ALA A 743 -47.74 -31.25 -18.21
CA ALA A 743 -46.96 -32.28 -18.88
C ALA A 743 -47.72 -33.01 -19.98
N LYS A 744 -49.05 -33.18 -19.85
CA LYS A 744 -49.91 -33.86 -20.83
C LYS A 744 -50.92 -32.94 -21.51
N ASN A 745 -50.85 -31.62 -21.30
CA ASN A 745 -51.73 -30.65 -21.94
C ASN A 745 -51.15 -30.21 -23.29
N PRO A 746 -51.73 -30.58 -24.45
CA PRO A 746 -51.18 -30.20 -25.76
C PRO A 746 -51.12 -28.70 -26.03
N ASN A 747 -51.85 -27.89 -25.24
CA ASN A 747 -51.85 -26.43 -25.34
C ASN A 747 -50.73 -25.77 -24.50
N ASN A 748 -50.03 -26.55 -23.66
CA ASN A 748 -48.90 -26.08 -22.86
C ASN A 748 -47.59 -26.21 -23.67
N GLN A 749 -46.69 -25.24 -23.55
CA GLN A 749 -45.41 -25.26 -24.27
C GLN A 749 -44.43 -26.30 -23.72
N ASP A 750 -44.58 -26.70 -22.46
CA ASP A 750 -43.78 -27.74 -21.81
C ASP A 750 -44.45 -29.14 -21.92
N TYR A 751 -45.40 -29.30 -22.85
CA TYR A 751 -46.03 -30.59 -23.15
C TYR A 751 -44.98 -31.61 -23.63
N ASN A 752 -44.99 -32.80 -23.02
CA ASN A 752 -44.16 -33.91 -23.43
C ASN A 752 -45.04 -35.12 -23.80
N PRO A 753 -45.16 -35.48 -25.10
CA PRO A 753 -46.00 -36.60 -25.53
C PRO A 753 -45.50 -37.98 -25.07
N ASN A 754 -44.30 -38.06 -24.49
CA ASN A 754 -43.71 -39.31 -24.02
C ASN A 754 -44.00 -39.63 -22.55
N LEU A 755 -44.69 -38.73 -21.82
CA LEU A 755 -45.13 -38.91 -20.43
C LEU A 755 -46.57 -39.42 -20.35
#